data_AF-A0A940GQR4-F1
#
_entry.id   AF-A0A940GQR4-F1
#
_cell.length_a   1.000
_cell.length_b   1.000
_cell.length_c   1.000
_cell.angle_alpha   90.00
_cell.angle_beta   90.00
_cell.angle_gamma   90.00
#
_symmetry.space_group_name_H-M   'P 1'
#
loop_
_entity.id
_entity.type
_entity.pdbx_description
1 polymer ?
#
loop_
_entity_poly.entity_id
_entity_poly.type
_entity_poly.pdbx_seq_one_letter_code
_entity_poly.pdbx_strand_id
1 'polypeptide(L)'
;MVRTQTRLLLASLVVAAFLALGCGPGARAEEMHAGMHMDAPAPAASAAAKQTRWSDPASWPDGRVPVAGDAVTIGRDRNILLDVSPPALRSLTVAGRLSFSDTLDIDLKTDWIYLPGGELDIGSEGAPFTRNATITLTDTVPDENINTMGDRGIMMLGGTLSLHGDRTNSWSKLVKTAGAGSATIEVMDAAGWRKGDRIVLASTDFDPHQAEERTIAAISGNTLTLDRPLEYMHFGEITFGVDERGEVGLLTRNIRIQASDDAEKSYFGGHIMAMAGSKMYVSGVELTRMGQYLHLARYPIHWHIEGEGQGQYIRNSSIHDTYSRCVTVHGTNNVLVENNVTYNTVGHCYFLEDAVETGNQFVHNLGILTKCHPDGKACAPTNLGPGGTTSGPAGQAAKDILIPSDNTASMFWITNPDNVYRDNVAAGSEQTGFWFALPEHPTGAFLDKEGSANIWPRRTAVREFKGNTAHSNFDGFMFDRGPKPDGTFSVGGSNYHFAFTDPADPNSPPKGSVFENFTGYKNRHGAVWGRGELHLFKHLRVADNAIGFTHAASAVGRAAYTSKVIDSLFVGETANIGTPVTPAELAYGRSMPNDIPDFPIRGYEYYDLRHDVVNTTFENFQPNATRDAAAISYLMYTSFGMSTENAIEGAKFVNAKPVDFPPVVRRWSSDFGRGNAWRGAAIHDRDGSVGGVPDSYIVLDNGIASDEQACTIRPDWHAAVCKGDFGHFNVGGDFGFGNAPIADPVMLSRNGRRWEFTGQTTIRSGAEVRVETARKALTLTLTEMDNGAWVIFELPGFAAAAGGKQEPSLAALRDARETSYFSDKGTLWAKLVVDNSAGLNVTIGRPGAGVSTVGTGPGGAFPAGARLEVSKAGDETGPVAKVAAN
;
A
#
# COMPACT_ATOMS: atom_id res chain seq x y z
N MET A 1 -3.72 -27.54 -48.90
CA MET A 1 -3.14 -28.73 -49.58
C MET A 1 -1.89 -29.16 -48.84
N VAL A 2 -1.92 -30.43 -48.44
CA VAL A 2 -0.87 -31.34 -47.94
C VAL A 2 0.59 -30.98 -48.29
N ARG A 3 1.48 -30.92 -47.28
CA ARG A 3 2.67 -31.79 -47.09
C ARG A 3 3.65 -31.13 -46.09
N THR A 4 3.75 -31.59 -44.84
CA THR A 4 4.74 -32.58 -44.33
C THR A 4 6.17 -32.41 -44.85
N GLN A 5 7.12 -32.10 -43.94
CA GLN A 5 8.22 -32.98 -43.47
C GLN A 5 9.29 -32.16 -42.72
N THR A 6 9.46 -32.34 -41.41
CA THR A 6 10.44 -33.19 -40.68
C THR A 6 11.89 -32.65 -40.59
N ARG A 7 12.25 -32.27 -39.36
CA ARG A 7 13.51 -32.45 -38.58
C ARG A 7 14.82 -32.80 -39.31
N LEU A 8 15.91 -32.13 -38.89
CA LEU A 8 17.16 -32.64 -38.27
C LEU A 8 18.26 -31.56 -38.44
N LEU A 9 18.78 -30.92 -37.38
CA LEU A 9 19.85 -31.32 -36.44
C LEU A 9 21.27 -30.85 -36.87
N LEU A 10 21.93 -30.21 -35.90
CA LEU A 10 23.38 -30.07 -35.62
C LEU A 10 24.23 -29.00 -36.35
N ALA A 11 24.68 -28.04 -35.50
CA ALA A 11 26.04 -27.53 -35.29
C ALA A 11 26.90 -27.20 -36.53
N SER A 12 27.47 -25.99 -36.65
CA SER A 12 28.74 -25.63 -35.99
C SER A 12 29.06 -24.13 -36.15
N LEU A 13 29.82 -23.60 -35.20
CA LEU A 13 30.36 -22.23 -35.10
C LEU A 13 31.16 -21.76 -36.33
N VAL A 14 31.16 -20.45 -36.62
CA VAL A 14 32.29 -19.50 -36.42
C VAL A 14 31.96 -18.10 -37.01
N VAL A 15 31.91 -17.13 -36.09
CA VAL A 15 32.36 -15.71 -36.12
C VAL A 15 32.51 -14.97 -37.47
N ALA A 16 31.75 -13.87 -37.64
CA ALA A 16 32.22 -12.56 -38.14
C ALA A 16 31.18 -11.43 -37.92
N ALA A 17 31.40 -10.66 -36.85
CA ALA A 17 31.30 -9.20 -36.67
C ALA A 17 30.33 -8.27 -37.47
N PHE A 18 29.64 -7.42 -36.69
CA PHE A 18 29.01 -6.09 -36.96
C PHE A 18 27.74 -6.07 -37.85
N LEU A 19 26.60 -5.44 -37.48
CA LEU A 19 26.38 -4.13 -36.83
C LEU A 19 25.12 -4.08 -35.95
N ALA A 20 25.19 -3.18 -34.97
CA ALA A 20 24.21 -2.81 -33.97
C ALA A 20 22.98 -2.05 -34.51
N LEU A 21 21.91 -2.00 -33.72
CA LEU A 21 21.26 -0.78 -33.23
C LEU A 21 20.07 -1.11 -32.29
N GLY A 22 20.06 -0.49 -31.10
CA GLY A 22 18.84 -0.23 -30.33
C GLY A 22 18.73 -0.80 -28.91
N CYS A 23 19.54 -0.31 -27.96
CA CYS A 23 19.17 -0.31 -26.54
C CYS A 23 19.50 1.06 -25.94
N GLY A 24 18.53 1.64 -25.25
CA GLY A 24 18.58 2.97 -24.66
C GLY A 24 19.55 3.10 -23.49
N PRO A 25 19.95 4.32 -23.13
CA PRO A 25 20.86 4.59 -22.03
C PRO A 25 20.06 4.58 -20.72
N GLY A 26 20.27 3.57 -19.90
CA GLY A 26 19.64 3.49 -18.57
C GLY A 26 20.24 2.40 -17.70
N ALA A 27 20.69 1.29 -18.32
CA ALA A 27 21.19 0.12 -17.59
C ALA A 27 22.72 0.01 -17.48
N ARG A 28 23.48 1.10 -17.60
CA ARG A 28 24.97 1.05 -17.64
C ARG A 28 25.71 1.75 -16.50
N ALA A 29 25.01 2.28 -15.50
CA ALA A 29 25.64 2.91 -14.34
C ALA A 29 25.76 2.00 -13.10
N GLU A 30 25.08 0.85 -13.06
CA GLU A 30 24.92 0.04 -11.83
C GLU A 30 25.82 -1.21 -11.74
N GLU A 31 26.58 -1.55 -12.78
CA GLU A 31 27.30 -2.84 -12.86
C GLU A 31 28.77 -2.83 -12.40
N MET A 32 29.29 -1.72 -11.85
CA MET A 32 30.63 -1.68 -11.27
C MET A 32 30.53 -1.57 -9.76
N HIS A 33 31.12 -2.52 -9.03
CA HIS A 33 31.36 -2.60 -7.57
C HIS A 33 30.66 -3.75 -6.80
N ALA A 34 30.14 -4.77 -7.46
CA ALA A 34 29.89 -6.07 -6.83
C ALA A 34 31.16 -6.95 -6.88
N GLY A 35 32.05 -6.81 -5.89
CA GLY A 35 33.14 -7.75 -5.70
C GLY A 35 34.38 -7.14 -5.06
N MET A 36 34.40 -7.04 -3.74
CA MET A 36 35.61 -7.11 -2.91
C MET A 36 35.22 -7.30 -1.45
N HIS A 37 34.93 -8.55 -1.06
CA HIS A 37 35.14 -8.97 0.32
C HIS A 37 36.65 -9.01 0.55
N MET A 38 37.19 -7.97 1.17
CA MET A 38 38.54 -7.98 1.73
C MET A 38 38.39 -7.75 3.22
N ASP A 39 38.67 -8.79 4.01
CA ASP A 39 38.96 -8.67 5.44
C ASP A 39 40.19 -7.76 5.59
N ALA A 40 39.95 -6.46 5.68
CA ALA A 40 40.98 -5.49 6.00
C ALA A 40 41.25 -5.55 7.51
N PRO A 41 42.51 -5.71 7.95
CA PRO A 41 42.85 -5.62 9.36
C PRO A 41 42.46 -4.25 9.92
N ALA A 42 41.89 -4.23 11.12
CA ALA A 42 41.61 -2.99 11.84
C ALA A 42 42.86 -2.09 11.87
N PRO A 43 42.79 -0.83 11.43
CA PRO A 43 43.94 0.07 11.52
C PRO A 43 44.27 0.27 13.00
N ALA A 44 45.55 0.11 13.33
CA ALA A 44 46.08 0.41 14.65
C ALA A 44 45.69 1.83 15.04
N ALA A 45 45.18 2.00 16.27
CA ALA A 45 44.79 3.29 16.81
C ALA A 45 45.97 4.28 16.73
N SER A 46 45.87 5.22 15.78
CA SER A 46 46.74 6.39 15.74
C SER A 46 46.58 7.15 17.06
N ALA A 47 47.69 7.59 17.66
CA ALA A 47 47.65 8.55 18.75
C ALA A 47 46.74 9.73 18.35
N ALA A 48 45.80 10.12 19.22
CA ALA A 48 44.84 11.18 18.91
C ALA A 48 45.60 12.46 18.53
N ALA A 49 45.48 12.89 17.26
CA ALA A 49 46.10 14.11 16.79
C ALA A 49 45.60 15.28 17.65
N LYS A 50 46.55 16.09 18.15
CA LYS A 50 46.23 17.31 18.91
C LYS A 50 45.32 18.19 18.05
N GLN A 51 44.19 18.61 18.61
CA GLN A 51 43.26 19.50 17.90
C GLN A 51 43.93 20.87 17.65
N THR A 52 43.87 21.34 16.41
CA THR A 52 44.34 22.68 16.01
C THR A 52 43.20 23.46 15.34
N ARG A 53 43.33 24.78 15.23
CA ARG A 53 42.28 25.67 14.71
C ARG A 53 42.38 25.81 13.19
N TRP A 54 41.24 25.88 12.50
CA TRP A 54 41.20 26.18 11.07
C TRP A 54 41.86 27.54 10.77
N SER A 55 41.61 28.52 11.62
CA SER A 55 42.15 29.88 11.50
C SER A 55 43.66 30.01 11.72
N ASP A 56 44.33 28.98 12.26
CA ASP A 56 45.77 28.97 12.50
C ASP A 56 46.53 28.52 11.25
N PRO A 57 47.37 29.38 10.63
CA PRO A 57 48.17 28.98 9.47
C PRO A 57 49.06 27.75 9.73
N ALA A 58 49.48 27.52 10.99
CA ALA A 58 50.29 26.36 11.37
C ALA A 58 49.54 25.01 11.29
N SER A 59 48.21 25.02 11.20
CA SER A 59 47.41 23.82 10.96
C SER A 59 47.58 23.25 9.55
N TRP A 60 48.05 24.07 8.60
CA TRP A 60 48.05 23.76 7.18
C TRP A 60 49.46 23.44 6.65
N PRO A 61 49.61 22.45 5.74
CA PRO A 61 50.92 21.98 5.28
C PRO A 61 51.81 23.05 4.63
N ASP A 62 51.20 24.05 3.98
CA ASP A 62 51.88 25.16 3.31
C ASP A 62 51.92 26.44 4.15
N GLY A 63 51.48 26.38 5.41
CA GLY A 63 51.49 27.52 6.32
C GLY A 63 50.49 28.61 5.95
N ARG A 64 49.46 28.33 5.13
CA ARG A 64 48.39 29.28 4.81
C ARG A 64 47.02 28.69 5.16
N VAL A 65 46.13 29.55 5.66
CA VAL A 65 44.72 29.20 5.84
C VAL A 65 44.05 29.09 4.45
N PRO A 66 43.20 28.08 4.20
CA PRO A 66 42.47 27.93 2.94
C PRO A 66 41.71 29.19 2.52
N VAL A 67 41.74 29.50 1.23
CA VAL A 67 41.08 30.66 0.61
C VAL A 67 39.97 30.22 -0.35
N ALA A 68 39.23 31.18 -0.90
CA ALA A 68 38.12 30.90 -1.81
C ALA A 68 38.57 30.05 -3.01
N GLY A 69 37.81 29.00 -3.31
CA GLY A 69 38.08 28.07 -4.43
C GLY A 69 39.16 27.02 -4.15
N ASP A 70 39.75 26.98 -2.96
CA ASP A 70 40.69 25.91 -2.59
C ASP A 70 39.96 24.56 -2.47
N ALA A 71 40.60 23.50 -2.96
CA ALA A 71 40.25 22.11 -2.66
C ALA A 71 41.02 21.67 -1.41
N VAL A 72 40.32 21.53 -0.29
CA VAL A 72 40.93 21.35 1.03
C VAL A 72 40.99 19.87 1.40
N THR A 73 42.13 19.40 1.91
CA THR A 73 42.29 18.05 2.45
C THR A 73 42.75 18.09 3.90
N ILE A 74 41.97 17.48 4.79
CA ILE A 74 42.34 17.20 6.17
C ILE A 74 42.86 15.76 6.24
N GLY A 75 44.18 15.61 6.33
CA GLY A 75 44.84 14.30 6.38
C GLY A 75 44.50 13.49 7.64
N ARG A 76 44.75 12.17 7.59
CA ARG A 76 44.47 11.22 8.69
C ARG A 76 45.12 11.58 10.03
N ASP A 77 46.23 12.31 9.98
CA ASP A 77 47.03 12.78 11.12
C ASP A 77 46.60 14.17 11.62
N ARG A 78 45.45 14.67 11.19
CA ARG A 78 44.94 16.01 11.53
C ARG A 78 43.59 15.93 12.23
N ASN A 79 43.43 16.79 13.23
CA ASN A 79 42.20 17.04 13.96
C ASN A 79 41.97 18.55 13.99
N ILE A 80 41.04 19.03 13.17
CA ILE A 80 40.82 20.45 12.94
C ILE A 80 39.52 20.90 13.61
N LEU A 81 39.58 22.01 14.33
CA LEU A 81 38.42 22.76 14.82
C LEU A 81 38.12 23.89 13.83
N LEU A 82 36.95 23.85 13.18
CA LEU A 82 36.42 24.94 12.39
C LEU A 82 35.98 26.06 13.35
N ASP A 83 36.82 27.07 13.53
CA ASP A 83 36.63 28.17 14.48
C ASP A 83 36.34 29.52 13.81
N VAL A 84 36.14 29.49 12.49
CA VAL A 84 35.76 30.63 11.64
C VAL A 84 34.96 30.09 10.44
N SER A 85 33.99 30.86 9.93
CA SER A 85 33.37 30.57 8.62
C SER A 85 34.41 30.75 7.51
N PRO A 86 34.86 29.68 6.83
CA PRO A 86 35.83 29.82 5.77
C PRO A 86 35.20 30.52 4.56
N PRO A 87 36.01 31.13 3.67
CA PRO A 87 35.50 31.52 2.35
C PRO A 87 34.98 30.30 1.59
N ALA A 88 34.15 30.51 0.56
CA ALA A 88 33.59 29.42 -0.24
C ALA A 88 34.70 28.55 -0.84
N LEU A 89 34.77 27.30 -0.40
CA LEU A 89 35.75 26.33 -0.84
C LEU A 89 35.28 25.67 -2.14
N ARG A 90 36.22 25.11 -2.90
CA ARG A 90 35.86 24.23 -4.00
C ARG A 90 35.38 22.89 -3.46
N SER A 91 36.18 22.25 -2.60
CA SER A 91 35.83 20.95 -2.04
C SER A 91 36.51 20.69 -0.70
N LEU A 92 35.99 19.71 0.05
CA LEU A 92 36.55 19.31 1.33
C LEU A 92 36.67 17.78 1.43
N THR A 93 37.89 17.28 1.52
CA THR A 93 38.18 15.87 1.83
C THR A 93 38.66 15.75 3.27
N VAL A 94 37.96 14.97 4.10
CA VAL A 94 38.27 14.77 5.52
C VAL A 94 38.62 13.32 5.77
N ALA A 95 39.92 13.00 5.73
CA ALA A 95 40.46 11.69 6.11
C ALA A 95 40.85 11.61 7.60
N GLY A 96 41.08 12.76 8.24
CA GLY A 96 41.25 12.90 9.69
C GLY A 96 39.94 13.27 10.37
N ARG A 97 39.95 14.31 11.19
CA ARG A 97 38.75 14.81 11.90
C ARG A 97 38.54 16.30 11.67
N LEU A 98 37.29 16.68 11.41
CA LEU A 98 36.81 18.06 11.40
C LEU A 98 35.68 18.20 12.42
N SER A 99 35.78 19.19 13.29
CA SER A 99 34.77 19.51 14.30
C SER A 99 34.40 20.98 14.24
N PHE A 100 33.12 21.32 14.42
CA PHE A 100 32.66 22.71 14.44
C PHE A 100 32.79 23.30 15.85
N SER A 101 33.26 24.55 15.94
CA SER A 101 33.32 25.28 17.21
C SER A 101 31.92 25.69 17.69
N ASP A 102 31.53 25.24 18.88
CA ASP A 102 30.23 25.58 19.49
C ASP A 102 30.23 26.93 20.25
N THR A 103 31.13 27.84 19.87
CA THR A 103 31.25 29.16 20.50
C THR A 103 30.77 30.31 19.62
N LEU A 104 30.50 30.03 18.34
CA LEU A 104 30.05 30.99 17.34
C LEU A 104 29.16 30.29 16.30
N ASP A 105 28.41 31.09 15.55
CA ASP A 105 27.70 30.60 14.38
C ASP A 105 28.69 30.40 13.23
N ILE A 106 28.55 29.30 12.48
CA ILE A 106 29.49 28.89 11.42
C ILE A 106 28.75 28.60 10.12
N ASP A 107 29.23 29.18 9.03
CA ASP A 107 28.78 28.90 7.67
C ASP A 107 29.92 28.27 6.86
N LEU A 108 29.72 27.03 6.40
CA LEU A 108 30.63 26.33 5.50
C LEU A 108 29.98 26.24 4.11
N LYS A 109 30.68 26.75 3.08
CA LYS A 109 30.27 26.63 1.68
C LYS A 109 31.33 25.85 0.91
N THR A 110 30.91 24.79 0.22
CA THR A 110 31.79 23.88 -0.53
C THR A 110 30.95 23.13 -1.56
N ASP A 111 31.52 22.69 -2.68
CA ASP A 111 30.74 21.89 -3.64
C ASP A 111 30.36 20.55 -3.03
N TRP A 112 31.31 19.88 -2.37
CA TRP A 112 31.07 18.61 -1.68
C TRP A 112 32.00 18.41 -0.48
N ILE A 113 31.62 17.44 0.36
CA ILE A 113 32.41 16.92 1.48
C ILE A 113 32.57 15.41 1.29
N TYR A 114 33.81 14.91 1.32
CA TYR A 114 34.12 13.49 1.24
C TYR A 114 34.81 13.01 2.51
N LEU A 115 34.30 11.94 3.13
CA LEU A 115 34.81 11.32 4.36
C LEU A 115 35.43 9.93 4.07
N PRO A 116 36.66 9.84 3.53
CA PRO A 116 37.37 8.56 3.34
C PRO A 116 37.97 8.04 4.65
N GLY A 117 37.15 7.41 5.49
CA GLY A 117 37.56 6.90 6.80
C GLY A 117 37.78 7.98 7.87
N GLY A 118 37.42 9.24 7.59
CA GLY A 118 37.52 10.35 8.55
C GLY A 118 36.20 10.70 9.23
N GLU A 119 36.23 11.75 10.04
CA GLU A 119 35.14 12.16 10.94
C GLU A 119 34.72 13.62 10.70
N LEU A 120 33.42 13.86 10.60
CA LEU A 120 32.81 15.19 10.62
C LEU A 120 31.83 15.31 11.79
N ASP A 121 32.13 16.21 12.73
CA ASP A 121 31.35 16.43 13.94
C ASP A 121 30.77 17.85 14.04
N ILE A 122 29.47 17.93 14.29
CA ILE A 122 28.78 19.16 14.70
C ILE A 122 27.97 18.84 15.95
N GLY A 123 28.52 19.14 17.12
CA GLY A 123 28.00 18.66 18.39
C GLY A 123 28.21 17.16 18.60
N SER A 124 27.67 16.65 19.69
CA SER A 124 27.65 15.22 20.02
C SER A 124 26.37 14.87 20.78
N GLU A 125 26.03 13.60 20.89
CA GLU A 125 24.83 13.17 21.63
C GLU A 125 24.82 13.65 23.09
N GLY A 126 25.97 13.62 23.78
CA GLY A 126 26.09 14.08 25.16
C GLY A 126 26.27 15.60 25.30
N ALA A 127 26.61 16.29 24.22
CA ALA A 127 26.76 17.74 24.18
C ALA A 127 26.31 18.26 22.80
N PRO A 128 24.99 18.43 22.60
CA PRO A 128 24.44 18.93 21.34
C PRO A 128 24.95 20.35 21.04
N PHE A 129 25.11 20.66 19.76
CA PHE A 129 25.52 21.97 19.27
C PHE A 129 24.47 23.01 19.66
N THR A 130 24.91 24.14 20.20
CA THR A 130 24.04 25.20 20.75
C THR A 130 24.02 26.47 19.90
N ARG A 131 24.98 26.59 18.97
CA ARG A 131 25.06 27.67 17.98
C ARG A 131 24.37 27.30 16.67
N ASN A 132 24.38 28.20 15.69
CA ASN A 132 23.91 27.90 14.34
C ASN A 132 25.06 27.38 13.47
N ALA A 133 24.85 26.29 12.75
CA ALA A 133 25.79 25.77 11.77
C ALA A 133 25.08 25.54 10.44
N THR A 134 25.58 26.15 9.36
CA THR A 134 25.07 25.93 8.01
C THR A 134 26.14 25.30 7.13
N ILE A 135 25.82 24.17 6.49
CA ILE A 135 26.58 23.66 5.34
C ILE A 135 25.76 23.95 4.08
N THR A 136 26.31 24.76 3.17
CA THR A 136 25.75 24.97 1.83
C THR A 136 26.59 24.23 0.79
N LEU A 137 25.97 23.25 0.15
CA LEU A 137 26.54 22.46 -0.94
C LEU A 137 26.30 23.20 -2.27
N THR A 138 27.38 23.72 -2.83
CA THR A 138 27.39 24.42 -4.11
C THR A 138 27.61 23.46 -5.28
N ASP A 139 27.48 23.96 -6.50
CA ASP A 139 27.71 23.19 -7.72
C ASP A 139 28.52 24.04 -8.72
N THR A 140 29.70 24.50 -8.29
CA THR A 140 30.53 25.38 -9.13
C THR A 140 31.26 24.63 -10.25
N VAL A 141 31.41 23.31 -10.09
CA VAL A 141 31.93 22.39 -11.10
C VAL A 141 30.90 21.27 -11.30
N PRO A 142 29.97 21.41 -12.26
CA PRO A 142 28.91 20.43 -12.46
C PRO A 142 29.44 19.12 -13.04
N ASP A 143 28.64 18.06 -12.86
CA ASP A 143 28.88 16.70 -13.34
C ASP A 143 30.14 16.04 -12.73
N GLU A 144 30.56 16.49 -11.54
CA GLU A 144 31.61 15.81 -10.80
C GLU A 144 31.09 14.45 -10.29
N ASN A 145 32.00 13.49 -10.10
CA ASN A 145 31.63 12.19 -9.58
C ASN A 145 32.70 11.66 -8.62
N ILE A 146 32.43 11.80 -7.33
CA ILE A 146 33.35 11.42 -6.27
C ILE A 146 33.15 9.95 -5.95
N ASN A 147 34.04 9.09 -6.46
CA ASN A 147 34.02 7.65 -6.25
C ASN A 147 32.66 7.00 -6.53
N THR A 148 32.03 7.35 -7.65
CA THR A 148 30.68 6.87 -8.07
C THR A 148 29.50 7.38 -7.23
N MET A 149 29.77 8.13 -6.15
CA MET A 149 28.75 8.67 -5.25
C MET A 149 28.17 10.00 -5.72
N GLY A 150 28.65 10.56 -6.84
CA GLY A 150 28.17 11.83 -7.40
C GLY A 150 28.90 13.05 -6.84
N ASP A 151 28.26 14.20 -6.99
CA ASP A 151 28.70 15.51 -6.52
C ASP A 151 27.62 16.15 -5.63
N ARG A 152 27.86 17.39 -5.18
CA ARG A 152 26.93 18.16 -4.35
C ARG A 152 26.44 17.40 -3.12
N GLY A 153 27.36 16.79 -2.37
CA GLY A 153 26.98 15.90 -1.28
C GLY A 153 27.97 15.79 -0.13
N ILE A 154 27.49 15.17 0.95
CA ILE A 154 28.34 14.60 2.00
C ILE A 154 28.42 13.09 1.74
N MET A 155 29.59 12.64 1.30
CA MET A 155 29.79 11.26 0.85
C MET A 155 30.76 10.57 1.78
N MET A 156 30.42 9.35 2.21
CA MET A 156 31.16 8.65 3.25
C MET A 156 31.53 7.27 2.75
N LEU A 157 32.82 6.95 2.84
CA LEU A 157 33.34 5.61 2.59
C LEU A 157 34.21 5.21 3.79
N GLY A 158 33.64 4.43 4.70
CA GLY A 158 34.27 4.09 5.97
C GLY A 158 34.31 5.23 7.00
N GLY A 159 33.73 6.40 6.67
CA GLY A 159 33.77 7.61 7.48
C GLY A 159 32.63 7.72 8.51
N THR A 160 32.76 8.63 9.47
CA THR A 160 31.73 8.91 10.47
C THR A 160 31.19 10.33 10.32
N LEU A 161 29.86 10.46 10.27
CA LEU A 161 29.14 11.73 10.34
C LEU A 161 28.35 11.78 11.65
N SER A 162 28.65 12.76 12.49
CA SER A 162 28.00 12.97 13.78
C SER A 162 27.45 14.39 13.87
N LEU A 163 26.13 14.53 13.80
CA LEU A 163 25.43 15.82 13.81
C LEU A 163 24.38 15.81 14.92
N HIS A 164 24.48 16.69 15.91
CA HIS A 164 23.57 16.74 17.06
C HIS A 164 23.19 18.18 17.38
N GLY A 165 21.98 18.58 16.97
CA GLY A 165 21.39 19.89 17.25
C GLY A 165 20.55 19.93 18.53
N ASP A 166 20.00 21.12 18.81
CA ASP A 166 19.37 21.47 20.09
C ASP A 166 17.83 21.29 20.14
N ARG A 167 17.28 20.45 19.26
CA ARG A 167 15.83 20.20 19.15
C ARG A 167 15.49 18.72 19.29
N THR A 168 14.48 18.45 20.12
CA THR A 168 13.93 17.10 20.38
C THR A 168 12.41 17.02 20.26
N ASN A 169 11.68 18.10 20.52
CA ASN A 169 10.23 18.18 20.27
C ASN A 169 9.99 18.65 18.83
N SER A 170 9.87 17.70 17.90
CA SER A 170 9.86 18.00 16.46
C SER A 170 8.46 18.27 15.90
N TRP A 171 7.39 17.80 16.53
CA TRP A 171 6.01 18.08 16.09
C TRP A 171 5.00 17.90 17.23
N SER A 172 3.79 18.44 17.02
CA SER A 172 2.67 18.39 17.96
C SER A 172 1.36 18.20 17.22
N LYS A 173 0.23 18.19 17.95
CA LYS A 173 -1.12 18.26 17.37
C LYS A 173 -1.87 19.47 17.89
N LEU A 174 -2.82 19.97 17.10
CA LEU A 174 -3.78 20.95 17.58
C LEU A 174 -4.60 20.40 18.76
N VAL A 175 -5.06 21.27 19.66
CA VAL A 175 -6.01 20.91 20.74
C VAL A 175 -7.42 21.44 20.53
N LYS A 176 -7.61 22.28 19.50
CA LYS A 176 -8.89 22.79 19.02
C LYS A 176 -8.76 23.20 17.57
N THR A 177 -9.88 23.16 16.85
CA THR A 177 -9.93 23.54 15.42
C THR A 177 -9.41 24.96 15.20
N ALA A 178 -8.45 25.11 14.28
CA ALA A 178 -7.93 26.38 13.81
C ALA A 178 -8.63 26.75 12.50
N GLY A 179 -9.54 27.71 12.56
CA GLY A 179 -10.26 28.16 11.37
C GLY A 179 -9.37 28.94 10.40
N ALA A 180 -9.73 28.90 9.11
CA ALA A 180 -9.18 29.81 8.11
C ALA A 180 -9.29 31.28 8.59
N GLY A 181 -8.24 32.06 8.38
CA GLY A 181 -8.12 33.43 8.89
C GLY A 181 -7.67 33.53 10.35
N SER A 182 -7.45 32.42 11.07
CA SER A 182 -6.86 32.47 12.41
C SER A 182 -5.38 32.81 12.35
N ALA A 183 -4.92 33.76 13.16
CA ALA A 183 -3.50 34.06 13.37
C ALA A 183 -2.97 33.49 14.70
N THR A 184 -3.75 32.62 15.36
CA THR A 184 -3.36 32.00 16.62
C THR A 184 -3.82 30.54 16.64
N ILE A 185 -2.93 29.66 17.04
CA ILE A 185 -3.22 28.23 17.21
C ILE A 185 -2.81 27.77 18.60
N GLU A 186 -3.38 26.66 19.05
CA GLU A 186 -3.04 26.02 20.31
C GLU A 186 -2.67 24.57 20.04
N VAL A 187 -1.49 24.18 20.49
CA VAL A 187 -0.94 22.83 20.28
C VAL A 187 -0.88 22.06 21.61
N MET A 188 -0.70 20.74 21.54
CA MET A 188 -0.58 19.90 22.73
C MET A 188 0.68 20.22 23.53
N ASP A 189 1.79 20.45 22.84
CA ASP A 189 3.10 20.71 23.43
C ASP A 189 3.97 21.54 22.49
N ALA A 190 4.33 22.74 22.92
CA ALA A 190 5.26 23.64 22.22
C ALA A 190 6.65 23.71 22.90
N ALA A 191 6.99 22.75 23.77
CA ALA A 191 8.25 22.76 24.51
C ALA A 191 9.44 22.85 23.56
N GLY A 192 10.37 23.77 23.85
CA GLY A 192 11.58 23.99 23.06
C GLY A 192 11.39 24.81 21.77
N TRP A 193 10.15 25.09 21.35
CA TRP A 193 9.88 25.94 20.19
C TRP A 193 10.14 27.40 20.54
N ARG A 194 10.54 28.21 19.55
CA ARG A 194 11.00 29.57 19.73
C ARG A 194 10.28 30.52 18.77
N LYS A 195 10.20 31.79 19.16
CA LYS A 195 9.85 32.86 18.23
C LYS A 195 10.83 32.85 17.05
N GLY A 196 10.31 32.93 15.83
CA GLY A 196 11.07 32.89 14.59
C GLY A 196 11.20 31.49 13.99
N ASP A 197 10.85 30.43 14.72
CA ASP A 197 10.83 29.08 14.14
C ASP A 197 9.75 28.99 13.05
N ARG A 198 10.08 28.29 11.95
CA ARG A 198 9.14 27.87 10.91
C ARG A 198 8.44 26.59 11.34
N ILE A 199 7.13 26.57 11.16
CA ILE A 199 6.27 25.41 11.37
C ILE A 199 5.44 25.14 10.10
N VAL A 200 4.96 23.92 9.97
CA VAL A 200 3.98 23.51 8.96
C VAL A 200 2.76 22.90 9.66
N LEU A 201 1.57 23.28 9.22
CA LEU A 201 0.32 22.63 9.60
C LEU A 201 -0.06 21.63 8.51
N ALA A 202 -0.34 20.39 8.90
CA ALA A 202 -0.81 19.37 7.98
C ALA A 202 -2.23 19.66 7.48
N SER A 203 -2.55 19.22 6.26
CA SER A 203 -3.94 19.21 5.78
C SER A 203 -4.80 18.34 6.68
N THR A 204 -6.03 18.78 6.97
CA THR A 204 -7.06 17.95 7.62
C THR A 204 -8.23 17.68 6.68
N ASP A 205 -8.02 17.84 5.37
CA ASP A 205 -9.01 17.61 4.32
C ASP A 205 -8.49 16.67 3.23
N PHE A 206 -9.29 16.37 2.21
CA PHE A 206 -8.92 15.43 1.14
C PHE A 206 -7.82 15.91 0.19
N ASP A 207 -7.47 17.18 0.23
CA ASP A 207 -6.39 17.75 -0.59
C ASP A 207 -5.12 17.88 0.26
N PRO A 208 -4.05 17.11 -0.03
CA PRO A 208 -2.79 17.22 0.71
C PRO A 208 -2.12 18.59 0.54
N HIS A 209 -2.44 19.33 -0.53
CA HIS A 209 -1.86 20.66 -0.80
C HIS A 209 -2.44 21.78 0.07
N GLN A 210 -3.40 21.48 0.95
CA GLN A 210 -3.87 22.41 2.00
C GLN A 210 -2.94 22.47 3.22
N ALA A 211 -1.83 21.74 3.22
CA ALA A 211 -0.76 21.96 4.19
C ALA A 211 -0.13 23.34 3.99
N GLU A 212 0.20 24.04 5.07
CA GLU A 212 0.75 25.39 4.96
C GLU A 212 1.75 25.77 6.05
N GLU A 213 2.75 26.58 5.67
CA GLU A 213 3.81 27.02 6.56
C GLU A 213 3.49 28.33 7.27
N ARG A 214 3.95 28.48 8.51
CA ARG A 214 3.91 29.74 9.26
C ARG A 214 5.19 29.96 10.05
N THR A 215 5.48 31.21 10.36
CA THR A 215 6.55 31.57 11.31
C THR A 215 5.92 31.93 12.65
N ILE A 216 6.49 31.43 13.74
CA ILE A 216 6.02 31.75 15.08
C ILE A 216 6.41 33.19 15.44
N ALA A 217 5.42 34.08 15.55
CA ALA A 217 5.61 35.47 15.94
C ALA A 217 5.73 35.66 17.47
N ALA A 218 5.01 34.84 18.25
CA ALA A 218 5.07 34.81 19.71
C ALA A 218 4.59 33.47 20.28
N ILE A 219 5.04 33.14 21.49
CA ILE A 219 4.65 31.93 22.24
C ILE A 219 4.19 32.33 23.64
N SER A 220 3.04 31.80 24.07
CA SER A 220 2.54 31.90 25.45
C SER A 220 2.03 30.53 25.90
N GLY A 221 2.84 29.79 26.66
CA GLY A 221 2.57 28.37 26.94
C GLY A 221 2.54 27.58 25.63
N ASN A 222 1.44 26.85 25.37
CA ASN A 222 1.23 26.11 24.13
C ASN A 222 0.40 26.88 23.08
N THR A 223 0.16 28.18 23.30
CA THR A 223 -0.49 29.06 22.32
C THR A 223 0.57 29.75 21.47
N LEU A 224 0.45 29.61 20.15
CA LEU A 224 1.35 30.19 19.16
C LEU A 224 0.63 31.31 18.42
N THR A 225 1.24 32.50 18.38
CA THR A 225 0.84 33.57 17.46
C THR A 225 1.64 33.42 16.17
N LEU A 226 0.94 33.45 15.04
CA LEU A 226 1.51 33.27 13.70
C LEU A 226 1.87 34.62 13.08
N ASP A 227 2.85 34.64 12.19
CA ASP A 227 3.25 35.83 11.41
C ASP A 227 2.16 36.31 10.47
N ARG A 228 1.32 35.40 9.97
CA ARG A 228 0.16 35.68 9.12
C ARG A 228 -0.99 34.70 9.39
N PRO A 229 -2.26 35.11 9.14
CA PRO A 229 -3.42 34.24 9.29
C PRO A 229 -3.33 32.98 8.43
N LEU A 230 -3.94 31.87 8.87
CA LEU A 230 -4.11 30.63 8.11
C LEU A 230 -5.00 30.83 6.87
N GLU A 231 -4.70 30.13 5.79
CA GLU A 231 -5.53 30.11 4.57
C GLU A 231 -6.61 29.03 4.66
N TYR A 232 -6.29 27.90 5.28
CA TYR A 232 -7.17 26.75 5.39
C TYR A 232 -7.63 26.53 6.84
N MET A 233 -8.73 25.80 6.98
CA MET A 233 -9.14 25.26 8.28
C MET A 233 -8.33 23.99 8.58
N HIS A 234 -7.77 23.92 9.79
CA HIS A 234 -7.13 22.73 10.31
C HIS A 234 -7.93 22.20 11.51
N PHE A 235 -8.50 21.02 11.34
CA PHE A 235 -9.35 20.39 12.35
C PHE A 235 -8.55 20.00 13.58
N GLY A 236 -9.11 20.19 14.77
CA GLY A 236 -8.34 20.09 16.01
C GLY A 236 -9.09 19.37 17.12
N GLU A 237 -9.98 18.44 16.78
CA GLU A 237 -10.75 17.67 17.76
C GLU A 237 -10.68 16.16 17.53
N ILE A 238 -10.88 15.39 18.61
CA ILE A 238 -11.18 13.95 18.52
C ILE A 238 -12.69 13.83 18.37
N THR A 239 -13.15 13.30 17.24
CA THR A 239 -14.56 13.26 16.87
C THR A 239 -15.02 11.81 16.69
N PHE A 240 -16.15 11.44 17.30
CA PHE A 240 -16.69 10.07 17.27
C PHE A 240 -15.70 8.97 17.72
N GLY A 241 -14.63 9.32 18.45
CA GLY A 241 -13.58 8.37 18.86
C GLY A 241 -12.44 8.20 17.85
N VAL A 242 -12.40 9.01 16.78
CA VAL A 242 -11.30 9.12 15.82
C VAL A 242 -10.52 10.41 16.10
N ASP A 243 -9.20 10.31 16.21
CA ASP A 243 -8.32 11.47 16.43
C ASP A 243 -7.95 12.11 15.10
N GLU A 244 -8.68 13.17 14.73
CA GLU A 244 -8.48 13.93 13.49
C GLU A 244 -7.79 15.28 13.74
N ARG A 245 -7.10 15.42 14.87
CA ARG A 245 -6.38 16.65 15.21
C ARG A 245 -5.19 16.80 14.29
N GLY A 246 -5.17 17.89 13.53
CA GLY A 246 -4.11 18.24 12.60
C GLY A 246 -2.76 18.38 13.29
N GLU A 247 -1.76 17.77 12.67
CA GLU A 247 -0.37 17.81 13.09
C GLU A 247 0.27 19.17 12.76
N VAL A 248 1.16 19.62 13.64
CA VAL A 248 1.97 20.83 13.48
C VAL A 248 3.43 20.44 13.60
N GLY A 249 4.17 20.46 12.50
CA GLY A 249 5.58 20.09 12.42
C GLY A 249 6.51 21.30 12.57
N LEU A 250 7.56 21.18 13.38
CA LEU A 250 8.64 22.16 13.49
C LEU A 250 9.68 21.92 12.38
N LEU A 251 9.87 22.90 11.50
CA LEU A 251 10.85 22.83 10.41
C LEU A 251 12.23 23.36 10.81
N THR A 252 12.31 24.39 11.65
CA THR A 252 13.59 25.02 11.99
C THR A 252 14.48 24.14 12.88
N ARG A 253 15.76 24.01 12.52
CA ARG A 253 16.83 23.46 13.37
C ARG A 253 18.05 24.37 13.37
N ASN A 254 18.91 24.24 14.38
CA ASN A 254 20.12 25.06 14.49
C ASN A 254 21.29 24.55 13.62
N ILE A 255 21.30 23.25 13.27
CA ILE A 255 22.19 22.71 12.26
C ILE A 255 21.39 22.58 10.96
N ARG A 256 21.83 23.24 9.89
CA ARG A 256 21.22 23.19 8.56
C ARG A 256 22.20 22.67 7.52
N ILE A 257 21.74 21.75 6.68
CA ILE A 257 22.45 21.30 5.48
C ILE A 257 21.53 21.54 4.28
N GLN A 258 22.05 22.23 3.27
CA GLN A 258 21.25 22.63 2.12
C GLN A 258 22.07 22.69 0.84
N ALA A 259 21.42 22.56 -0.31
CA ALA A 259 21.99 23.06 -1.56
C ALA A 259 21.92 24.58 -1.65
N SER A 260 22.82 25.18 -2.44
CA SER A 260 22.67 26.59 -2.87
C SER A 260 21.39 26.83 -3.68
N ASP A 261 20.95 28.09 -3.71
CA ASP A 261 19.61 28.50 -4.17
C ASP A 261 19.33 28.18 -5.66
N ASP A 262 20.35 27.93 -6.47
CA ASP A 262 20.20 27.46 -7.85
C ASP A 262 19.41 26.13 -7.95
N ALA A 263 19.48 25.29 -6.91
CA ALA A 263 18.81 23.99 -6.85
C ALA A 263 17.28 24.10 -6.95
N GLU A 264 16.69 25.24 -6.58
CA GLU A 264 15.23 25.48 -6.72
C GLU A 264 14.77 25.50 -8.17
N LYS A 265 15.68 25.80 -9.11
CA LYS A 265 15.39 25.85 -10.54
C LYS A 265 15.85 24.59 -11.27
N SER A 266 16.98 24.02 -10.86
CA SER A 266 17.55 22.84 -11.49
C SER A 266 16.98 21.53 -10.94
N TYR A 267 16.38 21.55 -9.75
CA TYR A 267 16.00 20.38 -8.96
C TYR A 267 17.18 19.43 -8.66
N PHE A 268 18.40 19.95 -8.76
CA PHE A 268 19.64 19.25 -8.48
C PHE A 268 20.10 19.60 -7.07
N GLY A 269 19.45 19.01 -6.05
CA GLY A 269 19.73 19.32 -4.65
C GLY A 269 20.98 18.64 -4.09
N GLY A 270 21.23 18.88 -2.80
CA GLY A 270 22.32 18.23 -2.08
C GLY A 270 21.97 16.80 -1.68
N HIS A 271 22.95 15.95 -1.38
CA HIS A 271 22.67 14.60 -0.89
C HIS A 271 23.63 14.14 0.23
N ILE A 272 23.26 13.11 0.99
CA ILE A 272 24.12 12.46 1.98
C ILE A 272 24.11 10.96 1.72
N MET A 273 25.28 10.35 1.58
CA MET A 273 25.42 8.93 1.28
C MET A 273 26.44 8.25 2.20
N ALA A 274 25.97 7.26 2.95
CA ALA A 274 26.77 6.37 3.79
C ALA A 274 26.98 5.03 3.08
N MET A 275 28.17 4.82 2.54
CA MET A 275 28.58 3.53 1.95
C MET A 275 29.11 2.56 3.01
N ALA A 276 29.41 1.33 2.62
CA ALA A 276 29.99 0.29 3.47
C ALA A 276 31.09 0.79 4.43
N GLY A 277 30.97 0.37 5.69
CA GLY A 277 31.88 0.70 6.79
C GLY A 277 31.71 2.10 7.38
N SER A 278 30.78 2.90 6.86
CA SER A 278 30.50 4.25 7.39
C SER A 278 29.68 4.19 8.67
N LYS A 279 29.49 5.34 9.32
CA LYS A 279 28.60 5.50 10.47
C LYS A 279 27.91 6.86 10.43
N MET A 280 26.60 6.88 10.58
CA MET A 280 25.80 8.10 10.52
C MET A 280 24.93 8.27 11.77
N TYR A 281 25.14 9.37 12.49
CA TYR A 281 24.40 9.75 13.69
C TYR A 281 23.88 11.17 13.51
N VAL A 282 22.60 11.30 13.19
CA VAL A 282 21.98 12.60 12.87
C VAL A 282 20.84 12.86 13.83
N SER A 283 20.89 13.95 14.59
CA SER A 283 19.82 14.35 15.50
C SER A 283 19.57 15.84 15.46
N GLY A 284 18.33 16.28 15.22
CA GLY A 284 17.97 17.69 15.28
C GLY A 284 18.62 18.54 14.18
N VAL A 285 18.65 18.02 12.94
CA VAL A 285 19.23 18.69 11.76
C VAL A 285 18.13 19.05 10.77
N GLU A 286 18.23 20.22 10.13
CA GLU A 286 17.36 20.69 9.05
C GLU A 286 18.02 20.41 7.70
N LEU A 287 17.34 19.66 6.84
CA LEU A 287 17.77 19.30 5.50
C LEU A 287 16.80 19.92 4.49
N THR A 288 17.27 20.85 3.66
CA THR A 288 16.42 21.54 2.68
C THR A 288 17.10 21.75 1.33
N ARG A 289 16.33 21.73 0.24
CA ARG A 289 16.84 21.65 -1.15
C ARG A 289 17.78 20.47 -1.34
N MET A 290 17.35 19.33 -0.83
CA MET A 290 18.09 18.08 -0.85
C MET A 290 17.42 17.06 -1.79
N GLY A 291 18.15 16.02 -2.16
CA GLY A 291 17.76 15.07 -3.20
C GLY A 291 17.95 15.64 -4.60
N GLN A 292 18.30 14.78 -5.56
CA GLN A 292 18.49 15.20 -6.96
C GLN A 292 17.44 14.54 -7.85
N TYR A 293 16.62 15.36 -8.50
CA TYR A 293 15.53 14.89 -9.34
C TYR A 293 16.06 14.13 -10.57
N LEU A 294 15.57 12.91 -10.81
CA LEU A 294 16.03 12.02 -11.89
C LEU A 294 17.50 11.59 -11.82
N HIS A 295 18.15 11.73 -10.66
CA HIS A 295 19.44 11.12 -10.36
C HIS A 295 19.29 10.03 -9.29
N LEU A 296 19.53 8.78 -9.70
CA LEU A 296 19.38 7.62 -8.82
C LEU A 296 20.35 7.70 -7.63
N ALA A 297 19.92 7.20 -6.46
CA ALA A 297 20.72 7.11 -5.24
C ALA A 297 21.13 8.46 -4.60
N ARG A 298 20.65 9.61 -5.09
CA ARG A 298 21.01 10.94 -4.58
C ARG A 298 19.88 11.51 -3.72
N TYR A 299 19.90 11.17 -2.43
CA TYR A 299 18.82 11.45 -1.47
C TYR A 299 19.31 12.27 -0.27
N PRO A 300 18.41 12.99 0.44
CA PRO A 300 18.79 13.76 1.63
C PRO A 300 19.52 12.93 2.69
N ILE A 301 19.07 11.69 2.91
CA ILE A 301 19.72 10.69 3.77
C ILE A 301 19.68 9.34 3.06
N HIS A 302 20.84 8.70 2.88
CA HIS A 302 20.94 7.42 2.20
C HIS A 302 21.98 6.51 2.87
N TRP A 303 21.51 5.44 3.52
CA TRP A 303 22.35 4.27 3.81
C TRP A 303 22.37 3.38 2.59
N HIS A 304 23.54 3.21 1.97
CA HIS A 304 23.67 2.52 0.70
C HIS A 304 24.52 1.25 0.86
N ILE A 305 23.83 0.12 0.97
CA ILE A 305 24.39 -1.23 1.01
C ILE A 305 25.43 -1.36 2.14
N GLU A 306 25.09 -0.85 3.32
CA GLU A 306 25.98 -0.91 4.49
C GLU A 306 25.99 -2.30 5.15
N GLY A 307 24.94 -3.10 4.91
CA GLY A 307 24.72 -4.36 5.60
C GLY A 307 24.10 -4.13 6.97
N GLU A 308 24.92 -3.87 7.99
CA GLU A 308 24.43 -3.69 9.37
C GLU A 308 24.63 -2.27 9.91
N GLY A 309 23.51 -1.58 10.15
CA GLY A 309 23.45 -0.22 10.65
C GLY A 309 23.07 -0.11 12.13
N GLN A 310 23.15 -1.20 12.90
CA GLN A 310 22.75 -1.23 14.32
C GLN A 310 23.35 -0.07 15.12
N GLY A 311 22.47 0.74 15.73
CA GLY A 311 22.84 1.88 16.55
C GLY A 311 23.02 3.19 15.79
N GLN A 312 22.98 3.17 14.45
CA GLN A 312 22.92 4.37 13.62
C GLN A 312 21.50 4.92 13.56
N TYR A 313 21.39 6.24 13.38
CA TYR A 313 20.09 6.88 13.42
C TYR A 313 20.01 8.21 12.67
N ILE A 314 18.79 8.52 12.24
CA ILE A 314 18.32 9.89 12.08
C ILE A 314 17.12 10.13 12.99
N ARG A 315 17.20 11.16 13.85
CA ARG A 315 16.10 11.51 14.75
C ARG A 315 15.87 12.99 14.98
N ASN A 316 14.66 13.37 15.38
CA ASN A 316 14.30 14.75 15.72
C ASN A 316 14.58 15.78 14.59
N SER A 317 14.84 15.33 13.37
CA SER A 317 15.29 16.17 12.26
C SER A 317 14.11 16.68 11.43
N SER A 318 14.36 17.67 10.58
CA SER A 318 13.41 18.15 9.59
C SER A 318 14.00 17.97 8.19
N ILE A 319 13.20 17.46 7.26
CA ILE A 319 13.62 17.20 5.88
C ILE A 319 12.54 17.76 4.95
N HIS A 320 12.79 18.88 4.30
CA HIS A 320 11.73 19.55 3.54
C HIS A 320 12.22 20.24 2.28
N ASP A 321 11.30 20.46 1.35
CA ASP A 321 11.60 20.99 0.02
C ASP A 321 12.65 20.11 -0.68
N THR A 322 12.36 18.82 -0.80
CA THR A 322 13.24 17.84 -1.43
C THR A 322 12.85 17.57 -2.87
N TYR A 323 13.84 17.27 -3.71
CA TYR A 323 13.61 16.98 -5.12
C TYR A 323 13.65 15.47 -5.44
N SER A 324 14.03 14.64 -4.46
CA SER A 324 13.99 13.18 -4.56
C SER A 324 14.11 12.54 -3.18
N ARG A 325 13.07 11.83 -2.74
CA ARG A 325 12.96 11.07 -1.49
C ARG A 325 13.19 11.90 -0.22
N CYS A 326 13.21 11.22 0.92
CA CYS A 326 13.60 11.77 2.21
C CYS A 326 14.71 10.91 2.83
N VAL A 327 14.33 9.79 3.43
CA VAL A 327 15.23 8.85 4.10
C VAL A 327 15.18 7.52 3.34
N THR A 328 16.30 7.16 2.74
CA THR A 328 16.47 5.90 2.02
C THR A 328 17.33 4.94 2.82
N VAL A 329 16.79 3.76 3.06
CA VAL A 329 17.52 2.61 3.62
C VAL A 329 17.58 1.56 2.51
N HIS A 330 18.77 1.36 1.96
CA HIS A 330 19.00 0.44 0.85
C HIS A 330 20.06 -0.58 1.27
N GLY A 331 19.75 -1.87 1.20
CA GLY A 331 20.70 -2.93 1.50
C GLY A 331 21.25 -2.89 2.93
N THR A 332 20.49 -2.29 3.85
CA THR A 332 20.94 -1.95 5.20
C THR A 332 19.88 -2.36 6.22
N ASN A 333 20.34 -2.92 7.34
CA ASN A 333 19.50 -3.45 8.40
C ASN A 333 19.69 -2.70 9.72
N ASN A 334 18.69 -2.83 10.60
CA ASN A 334 18.74 -2.42 12.00
C ASN A 334 19.03 -0.92 12.29
N VAL A 335 18.71 0.00 11.37
CA VAL A 335 18.80 1.45 11.64
C VAL A 335 17.56 1.99 12.35
N LEU A 336 17.70 3.14 13.02
CA LEU A 336 16.59 3.87 13.65
C LEU A 336 16.27 5.17 12.90
N VAL A 337 15.03 5.31 12.45
CA VAL A 337 14.47 6.51 11.84
C VAL A 337 13.34 6.99 12.75
N GLU A 338 13.59 8.03 13.57
CA GLU A 338 12.69 8.38 14.68
C GLU A 338 12.34 9.86 14.78
N ASN A 339 11.06 10.18 15.00
CA ASN A 339 10.65 11.53 15.39
C ASN A 339 11.07 12.64 14.40
N ASN A 340 11.12 12.33 13.11
CA ASN A 340 11.46 13.29 12.07
C ASN A 340 10.20 13.95 11.49
N VAL A 341 10.33 15.18 11.00
CA VAL A 341 9.29 15.89 10.24
C VAL A 341 9.72 16.00 8.78
N THR A 342 8.92 15.48 7.85
CA THR A 342 9.13 15.68 6.42
C THR A 342 8.04 16.57 5.84
N TYR A 343 8.40 17.46 4.91
CA TYR A 343 7.44 18.36 4.28
C TYR A 343 7.78 18.71 2.83
N ASN A 344 6.79 18.71 1.94
CA ASN A 344 6.94 19.11 0.54
C ASN A 344 8.06 18.33 -0.16
N THR A 345 7.86 17.02 -0.28
CA THR A 345 8.89 16.06 -0.73
C THR A 345 8.49 15.43 -2.06
N VAL A 346 9.46 15.05 -2.88
CA VAL A 346 9.21 14.47 -4.22
C VAL A 346 9.60 13.00 -4.27
N GLY A 347 8.71 12.16 -4.80
CA GLY A 347 8.83 10.70 -4.79
C GLY A 347 8.61 10.09 -3.41
N HIS A 348 8.65 8.76 -3.31
CA HIS A 348 8.57 8.01 -2.06
C HIS A 348 9.45 8.61 -0.93
N CYS A 349 8.87 9.03 0.19
CA CYS A 349 9.63 9.79 1.19
C CYS A 349 10.53 8.90 2.06
N TYR A 350 9.93 8.03 2.87
CA TYR A 350 10.63 6.96 3.60
C TYR A 350 10.69 5.72 2.72
N PHE A 351 11.89 5.33 2.28
CA PHE A 351 12.06 4.42 1.14
C PHE A 351 12.96 3.23 1.48
N LEU A 352 12.40 2.02 1.41
CA LEU A 352 13.15 0.77 1.33
C LEU A 352 13.31 0.34 -0.13
N GLU A 353 14.54 0.14 -0.59
CA GLU A 353 14.80 0.04 -2.03
C GLU A 353 14.56 -1.38 -2.58
N ASP A 354 15.24 -2.39 -2.02
CA ASP A 354 15.43 -3.67 -2.71
C ASP A 354 14.83 -4.90 -2.02
N ALA A 355 14.08 -4.68 -0.95
CA ALA A 355 13.38 -5.71 -0.18
C ALA A 355 14.28 -6.68 0.60
N VAL A 356 15.58 -6.40 0.73
CA VAL A 356 16.49 -7.14 1.62
C VAL A 356 16.55 -6.55 3.02
N GLU A 357 16.03 -5.33 3.19
CA GLU A 357 16.16 -4.52 4.39
C GLU A 357 15.22 -5.04 5.49
N THR A 358 15.79 -5.45 6.62
CA THR A 358 15.08 -5.96 7.80
C THR A 358 15.64 -5.28 9.04
N GLY A 359 14.98 -5.38 10.20
CA GLY A 359 15.56 -4.79 11.41
C GLY A 359 15.21 -3.33 11.64
N ASN A 360 14.87 -2.60 10.58
CA ASN A 360 14.77 -1.16 10.62
C ASN A 360 13.53 -0.71 11.40
N GLN A 361 13.68 0.42 12.08
CA GLN A 361 12.64 0.98 12.94
C GLN A 361 12.27 2.38 12.46
N PHE A 362 11.03 2.53 12.01
CA PHE A 362 10.41 3.81 11.67
C PHE A 362 9.42 4.15 12.78
N VAL A 363 9.79 5.10 13.63
CA VAL A 363 9.08 5.38 14.87
C VAL A 363 8.71 6.86 14.97
N HIS A 364 7.43 7.16 15.20
CA HIS A 364 6.98 8.51 15.54
C HIS A 364 7.34 9.60 14.50
N ASN A 365 7.51 9.22 13.23
CA ASN A 365 7.79 10.17 12.16
C ASN A 365 6.50 10.81 11.65
N LEU A 366 6.57 12.10 11.34
CA LEU A 366 5.51 12.87 10.70
C LEU A 366 5.93 13.21 9.29
N GLY A 367 5.16 12.75 8.30
CA GLY A 367 5.34 13.19 6.92
C GLY A 367 4.14 13.97 6.42
N ILE A 368 4.41 15.11 5.77
CA ILE A 368 3.41 16.03 5.24
C ILE A 368 3.70 16.32 3.77
N LEU A 369 2.71 16.10 2.90
CA LEU A 369 2.78 16.38 1.46
C LEU A 369 3.96 15.71 0.74
N THR A 370 3.74 14.47 0.29
CA THR A 370 4.56 13.80 -0.74
C THR A 370 3.95 13.98 -2.13
N LYS A 371 4.76 14.39 -3.10
CA LYS A 371 4.37 14.65 -4.50
C LYS A 371 5.05 13.68 -5.46
N CYS A 372 4.47 13.43 -6.62
CA CYS A 372 5.13 12.68 -7.68
C CYS A 372 6.23 13.50 -8.37
N HIS A 373 5.99 14.79 -8.59
CA HIS A 373 6.84 15.66 -9.42
C HIS A 373 7.17 16.98 -8.70
N PRO A 374 8.36 17.58 -8.93
CA PRO A 374 8.75 18.83 -8.30
C PRO A 374 8.06 20.06 -8.92
N ASP A 375 7.65 19.98 -10.18
CA ASP A 375 7.17 21.09 -11.01
C ASP A 375 5.64 21.25 -11.01
N GLY A 376 4.93 20.52 -10.13
CA GLY A 376 3.47 20.54 -10.04
C GLY A 376 2.76 19.75 -11.14
N LYS A 377 3.50 18.99 -11.96
CA LYS A 377 2.89 18.03 -12.88
C LYS A 377 2.10 16.99 -12.08
N ALA A 378 0.87 16.71 -12.54
CA ALA A 378 0.04 15.69 -11.92
C ALA A 378 0.66 14.29 -12.03
N CYS A 379 0.49 13.49 -10.98
CA CYS A 379 0.81 12.06 -11.00
C CYS A 379 0.07 11.33 -12.14
N ALA A 380 0.69 10.27 -12.66
CA ALA A 380 0.07 9.30 -13.57
C ALA A 380 0.01 7.89 -12.93
N PRO A 381 -0.80 7.68 -11.88
CA PRO A 381 -0.68 6.52 -11.02
C PRO A 381 -1.20 5.22 -11.64
N THR A 382 -0.70 4.09 -11.13
CA THR A 382 -1.30 2.77 -11.38
C THR A 382 -2.14 2.36 -10.18
N ASN A 383 -3.33 2.96 -10.07
CA ASN A 383 -4.30 2.66 -9.02
C ASN A 383 -5.51 1.90 -9.53
N LEU A 384 -6.28 1.35 -8.59
CA LEU A 384 -7.67 1.03 -8.83
C LEU A 384 -8.53 2.26 -8.49
N GLY A 385 -9.53 2.57 -9.30
CA GLY A 385 -10.45 3.67 -9.05
C GLY A 385 -11.73 3.54 -9.88
N PRO A 386 -12.76 4.37 -9.61
CA PRO A 386 -14.02 4.35 -10.34
C PRO A 386 -13.84 4.52 -11.86
N GLY A 387 -14.73 3.91 -12.64
CA GLY A 387 -14.62 3.82 -14.10
C GLY A 387 -14.48 5.19 -14.77
N GLY A 388 -13.31 5.43 -15.36
CA GLY A 388 -12.96 6.69 -16.04
C GLY A 388 -11.92 7.55 -15.33
N THR A 389 -11.46 7.18 -14.12
CA THR A 389 -10.29 7.81 -13.50
C THR A 389 -9.02 7.50 -14.29
N THR A 390 -8.10 8.47 -14.41
CA THR A 390 -6.80 8.32 -15.07
C THR A 390 -5.90 7.37 -14.28
N SER A 391 -6.09 6.07 -14.46
CA SER A 391 -5.35 5.03 -13.77
C SER A 391 -4.96 3.91 -14.74
N GLY A 392 -3.67 3.58 -14.78
CA GLY A 392 -3.15 2.54 -15.66
C GLY A 392 -1.62 2.50 -15.70
N PRO A 393 -1.02 1.45 -16.29
CA PRO A 393 0.42 1.23 -16.21
C PRO A 393 1.25 2.21 -17.05
N ALA A 394 0.62 3.10 -17.84
CA ALA A 394 1.33 4.00 -18.75
C ALA A 394 2.29 4.95 -18.02
N GLY A 395 1.94 5.41 -16.80
CA GLY A 395 2.79 6.28 -16.00
C GLY A 395 4.07 5.60 -15.49
N GLN A 396 4.13 4.27 -15.49
CA GLN A 396 5.32 3.51 -15.10
C GLN A 396 6.44 3.57 -16.15
N ALA A 397 6.15 4.04 -17.36
CA ALA A 397 7.11 4.22 -18.45
C ALA A 397 7.35 5.71 -18.78
N ALA A 398 6.97 6.61 -17.86
CA ALA A 398 7.21 8.03 -18.01
C ALA A 398 8.72 8.32 -18.07
N LYS A 399 9.11 9.45 -18.68
CA LYS A 399 10.54 9.82 -18.83
C LYS A 399 11.08 10.58 -17.61
N ASP A 400 10.17 11.02 -16.77
CA ASP A 400 10.37 11.91 -15.64
C ASP A 400 10.09 11.17 -14.33
N ILE A 401 10.59 9.93 -14.25
CA ILE A 401 10.59 9.08 -13.06
C ILE A 401 11.94 8.37 -12.96
N LEU A 402 12.34 7.99 -11.74
CA LEU A 402 13.53 7.16 -11.50
C LEU A 402 13.17 5.68 -11.56
N ILE A 403 12.05 5.31 -10.95
CA ILE A 403 11.54 3.94 -10.93
C ILE A 403 10.06 3.91 -11.32
N PRO A 404 9.55 2.79 -11.85
CA PRO A 404 8.16 2.64 -12.28
C PRO A 404 7.09 3.13 -11.28
N SER A 405 7.34 3.03 -9.98
CA SER A 405 6.40 3.40 -8.92
C SER A 405 6.33 4.89 -8.58
N ASP A 406 7.22 5.74 -9.12
CA ASP A 406 7.29 7.16 -8.72
C ASP A 406 6.05 7.97 -9.07
N ASN A 407 5.32 7.57 -10.12
CA ASN A 407 4.01 8.17 -10.44
C ASN A 407 2.88 7.71 -9.51
N THR A 408 3.17 6.82 -8.57
CA THR A 408 2.29 6.36 -7.48
C THR A 408 2.98 6.62 -6.13
N ALA A 409 3.55 7.82 -5.95
CA ALA A 409 4.40 8.16 -4.80
C ALA A 409 3.75 7.87 -3.43
N SER A 410 4.57 7.51 -2.44
CA SER A 410 4.07 7.19 -1.11
C SER A 410 4.85 7.87 0.01
N MET A 411 4.20 8.15 1.14
CA MET A 411 4.94 8.65 2.30
C MET A 411 5.88 7.57 2.84
N PHE A 412 5.37 6.35 2.99
CA PHE A 412 6.16 5.17 3.37
C PHE A 412 6.10 4.14 2.24
N TRP A 413 7.24 3.84 1.63
CA TRP A 413 7.42 2.79 0.63
C TRP A 413 8.14 1.61 1.26
N ILE A 414 7.42 0.48 1.37
CA ILE A 414 7.80 -0.66 2.19
C ILE A 414 7.88 -1.89 1.30
N THR A 415 9.09 -2.34 1.02
CA THR A 415 9.35 -3.51 0.15
C THR A 415 9.61 -4.79 0.94
N ASN A 416 9.90 -4.70 2.25
CA ASN A 416 10.06 -5.85 3.14
C ASN A 416 9.25 -5.64 4.44
N PRO A 417 8.36 -6.60 4.81
CA PRO A 417 7.49 -6.44 5.96
C PRO A 417 8.17 -6.70 7.31
N ASP A 418 9.43 -7.15 7.32
CA ASP A 418 10.19 -7.49 8.53
C ASP A 418 10.91 -6.27 9.15
N ASN A 419 10.14 -5.19 9.32
CA ASN A 419 10.56 -3.91 9.88
C ASN A 419 9.47 -3.38 10.84
N VAL A 420 9.83 -2.42 11.69
CA VAL A 420 8.89 -1.83 12.67
C VAL A 420 8.38 -0.50 12.16
N TYR A 421 7.05 -0.36 12.09
CA TYR A 421 6.37 0.90 11.81
C TYR A 421 5.44 1.24 12.98
N ARG A 422 5.85 2.19 13.80
CA ARG A 422 5.13 2.53 15.03
C ARG A 422 4.90 4.03 15.17
N ASP A 423 3.66 4.40 15.48
CA ASP A 423 3.23 5.76 15.82
C ASP A 423 3.58 6.83 14.75
N ASN A 424 3.74 6.42 13.48
CA ASN A 424 4.02 7.34 12.37
C ASN A 424 2.74 7.96 11.81
N VAL A 425 2.87 9.14 11.20
CA VAL A 425 1.78 9.86 10.55
C VAL A 425 2.12 10.13 9.09
N ALA A 426 1.28 9.65 8.18
CA ALA A 426 1.28 10.02 6.76
C ALA A 426 0.16 11.04 6.49
N ALA A 427 0.47 12.31 6.76
CA ALA A 427 -0.43 13.45 6.71
C ALA A 427 -0.36 14.16 5.34
N GLY A 428 -0.73 13.43 4.29
CA GLY A 428 -0.78 13.93 2.92
C GLY A 428 0.28 13.33 2.01
N SER A 429 -0.20 12.66 0.96
CA SER A 429 0.56 12.16 -0.18
C SER A 429 -0.37 12.25 -1.38
N GLU A 430 0.13 12.68 -2.53
CA GLU A 430 -0.70 12.74 -3.74
C GLU A 430 -1.29 11.37 -4.09
N GLN A 431 -0.66 10.27 -3.66
CA GLN A 431 -1.13 8.92 -3.91
C GLN A 431 -1.28 8.12 -2.62
N THR A 432 -0.22 7.51 -2.09
CA THR A 432 -0.36 6.54 -0.98
C THR A 432 0.25 7.04 0.33
N GLY A 433 -0.41 6.80 1.46
CA GLY A 433 0.18 6.99 2.79
C GLY A 433 1.25 5.93 3.07
N PHE A 434 0.80 4.73 3.46
CA PHE A 434 1.67 3.55 3.67
C PHE A 434 1.50 2.55 2.55
N TRP A 435 2.58 2.18 1.85
CA TRP A 435 2.54 1.18 0.78
C TRP A 435 3.46 -0.01 1.07
N PHE A 436 2.87 -1.15 1.44
CA PHE A 436 3.52 -2.46 1.45
C PHE A 436 3.56 -3.05 0.02
N ALA A 437 4.55 -2.62 -0.75
CA ALA A 437 4.81 -3.03 -2.13
C ALA A 437 5.80 -4.20 -2.16
N LEU A 438 5.34 -5.40 -1.80
CA LEU A 438 6.23 -6.54 -1.55
C LEU A 438 6.57 -7.32 -2.84
N PRO A 439 7.84 -7.37 -3.28
CA PRO A 439 8.24 -8.27 -4.36
C PRO A 439 8.36 -9.71 -3.86
N GLU A 440 8.39 -10.67 -4.79
CA GLU A 440 8.54 -12.09 -4.44
C GLU A 440 9.93 -12.41 -3.89
N HIS A 441 10.93 -11.79 -4.49
CA HIS A 441 12.34 -11.81 -4.14
C HIS A 441 12.89 -10.39 -4.21
N PRO A 442 14.07 -10.13 -3.63
CA PRO A 442 14.76 -8.86 -3.80
C PRO A 442 14.84 -8.38 -5.25
N THR A 443 14.72 -7.07 -5.43
CA THR A 443 14.79 -6.39 -6.73
C THR A 443 16.05 -5.52 -6.82
N GLY A 444 16.17 -4.73 -7.89
CA GLY A 444 17.22 -3.72 -8.04
C GLY A 444 18.63 -4.27 -7.90
N ALA A 445 19.46 -3.60 -7.09
CA ALA A 445 20.84 -3.98 -6.86
C ALA A 445 20.98 -5.34 -6.17
N PHE A 446 19.94 -5.89 -5.56
CA PHE A 446 19.94 -7.24 -4.97
C PHE A 446 19.26 -8.30 -5.82
N LEU A 447 18.78 -7.96 -7.03
CA LEU A 447 18.27 -8.95 -7.98
C LEU A 447 19.38 -9.97 -8.33
N ASP A 448 19.04 -11.26 -8.26
CA ASP A 448 19.93 -12.39 -8.58
C ASP A 448 21.28 -12.43 -7.82
N LYS A 449 21.45 -11.64 -6.75
CA LYS A 449 22.61 -11.74 -5.86
C LYS A 449 22.58 -13.03 -5.05
N GLU A 450 23.77 -13.47 -4.62
CA GLU A 450 23.91 -14.62 -3.73
C GLU A 450 23.06 -14.43 -2.46
N GLY A 451 22.24 -15.42 -2.14
CA GLY A 451 21.31 -15.36 -1.01
C GLY A 451 19.93 -14.75 -1.30
N SER A 452 19.77 -13.93 -2.35
CA SER A 452 18.48 -13.26 -2.66
C SER A 452 17.34 -14.25 -2.93
N ALA A 453 17.63 -15.40 -3.55
CA ALA A 453 16.65 -16.46 -3.78
C ALA A 453 16.08 -17.09 -2.48
N ASN A 454 16.70 -16.85 -1.33
CA ASN A 454 16.23 -17.31 -0.02
C ASN A 454 15.46 -16.23 0.75
N ILE A 455 15.33 -15.02 0.20
CA ILE A 455 14.59 -13.91 0.81
C ILE A 455 13.22 -13.82 0.13
N TRP A 456 12.15 -13.88 0.93
CA TRP A 456 10.77 -14.00 0.45
C TRP A 456 9.84 -12.96 1.08
N PRO A 457 9.89 -11.67 0.69
CA PRO A 457 9.08 -10.62 1.33
C PRO A 457 7.57 -10.93 1.34
N ARG A 458 7.03 -11.50 0.26
CA ARG A 458 5.61 -11.94 0.18
C ARG A 458 5.23 -13.07 1.13
N ARG A 459 6.20 -13.79 1.70
CA ARG A 459 5.99 -14.94 2.61
C ARG A 459 6.49 -14.68 4.03
N THR A 460 6.98 -13.47 4.29
CA THR A 460 7.44 -13.04 5.60
C THR A 460 6.30 -12.31 6.31
N ALA A 461 6.03 -12.68 7.56
CA ALA A 461 5.02 -12.01 8.37
C ALA A 461 5.42 -10.56 8.66
N VAL A 462 4.44 -9.66 8.74
CA VAL A 462 4.68 -8.29 9.20
C VAL A 462 5.23 -8.34 10.62
N ARG A 463 6.38 -7.70 10.84
CA ARG A 463 7.01 -7.65 12.16
C ARG A 463 6.20 -6.79 13.11
N GLU A 464 5.98 -5.52 12.77
CA GLU A 464 5.14 -4.61 13.56
C GLU A 464 4.56 -3.50 12.70
N PHE A 465 3.24 -3.31 12.79
CA PHE A 465 2.54 -2.12 12.29
C PHE A 465 1.52 -1.68 13.35
N LYS A 466 1.85 -0.62 14.10
CA LYS A 466 1.08 -0.23 15.28
C LYS A 466 0.94 1.27 15.46
N GLY A 467 -0.27 1.75 15.73
CA GLY A 467 -0.51 3.14 16.13
C GLY A 467 -0.30 4.18 15.03
N ASN A 468 -0.13 3.75 13.78
CA ASN A 468 0.10 4.65 12.66
C ASN A 468 -1.20 5.34 12.21
N THR A 469 -1.06 6.53 11.63
CA THR A 469 -2.16 7.34 11.11
C THR A 469 -1.92 7.72 9.66
N ALA A 470 -2.94 7.66 8.80
CA ALA A 470 -2.86 8.14 7.42
C ALA A 470 -4.11 8.95 7.03
N HIS A 471 -3.89 10.16 6.54
CA HIS A 471 -4.97 11.01 6.02
C HIS A 471 -4.51 11.93 4.91
N SER A 472 -5.48 12.52 4.20
CA SER A 472 -5.24 13.44 3.09
C SER A 472 -4.47 12.78 1.94
N ASN A 473 -4.59 11.46 1.78
CA ASN A 473 -4.00 10.70 0.67
C ASN A 473 -5.06 10.31 -0.37
N PHE A 474 -4.64 9.78 -1.52
CA PHE A 474 -5.57 8.99 -2.35
C PHE A 474 -5.96 7.70 -1.61
N ASP A 475 -4.99 6.83 -1.31
CA ASP A 475 -5.17 5.66 -0.43
C ASP A 475 -4.33 5.82 0.85
N GLY A 476 -4.95 5.64 2.02
CA GLY A 476 -4.26 5.77 3.32
C GLY A 476 -3.26 4.64 3.55
N PHE A 477 -3.68 3.41 3.27
CA PHE A 477 -2.87 2.19 3.40
C PHE A 477 -3.09 1.28 2.20
N MET A 478 -2.00 0.85 1.57
CA MET A 478 -1.96 -0.02 0.40
C MET A 478 -1.07 -1.23 0.69
N PHE A 479 -1.65 -2.43 0.71
CA PHE A 479 -0.92 -3.69 0.82
C PHE A 479 -1.21 -4.54 -0.42
N ASP A 480 -0.66 -4.14 -1.56
CA ASP A 480 -0.81 -4.82 -2.84
C ASP A 480 0.28 -4.29 -3.80
N ARG A 481 0.21 -4.62 -5.09
CA ARG A 481 0.97 -3.92 -6.16
C ARG A 481 2.48 -3.98 -5.99
N GLY A 482 2.98 -5.12 -5.54
CA GLY A 482 4.41 -5.37 -5.35
C GLY A 482 5.16 -5.38 -6.68
N PRO A 483 6.38 -4.83 -6.71
CA PRO A 483 7.15 -4.76 -7.95
C PRO A 483 7.58 -6.15 -8.42
N LYS A 484 7.67 -6.29 -9.74
CA LYS A 484 8.34 -7.40 -10.42
C LYS A 484 9.86 -7.15 -10.46
N PRO A 485 10.67 -8.11 -10.94
CA PRO A 485 12.11 -7.90 -11.13
C PRO A 485 12.48 -6.66 -11.97
N ASP A 486 11.62 -6.26 -12.92
CA ASP A 486 11.80 -5.06 -13.75
C ASP A 486 11.26 -3.76 -13.10
N GLY A 487 10.88 -3.81 -11.83
CA GLY A 487 10.30 -2.70 -11.07
C GLY A 487 8.82 -2.42 -11.39
N THR A 488 8.27 -2.96 -12.48
CA THR A 488 6.87 -2.72 -12.86
C THR A 488 5.89 -3.46 -11.96
N PHE A 489 4.66 -2.96 -11.86
CA PHE A 489 3.60 -3.55 -11.05
C PHE A 489 2.24 -3.42 -11.71
N SER A 490 1.25 -4.16 -11.22
CA SER A 490 -0.11 -4.16 -11.75
C SER A 490 -1.15 -4.17 -10.64
N VAL A 491 -2.34 -3.68 -10.94
CA VAL A 491 -3.47 -3.64 -9.99
C VAL A 491 -3.96 -5.04 -9.60
N GLY A 492 -3.73 -6.05 -10.44
CA GLY A 492 -4.02 -7.46 -10.14
C GLY A 492 -2.80 -8.35 -10.29
N GLY A 493 -2.72 -9.40 -9.47
CA GLY A 493 -1.78 -10.52 -9.60
C GLY A 493 -0.31 -10.24 -9.21
N SER A 494 0.00 -9.05 -8.72
CA SER A 494 1.38 -8.60 -8.46
C SER A 494 1.82 -8.69 -6.99
N ASN A 495 0.93 -8.91 -6.01
CA ASN A 495 1.32 -9.11 -4.61
C ASN A 495 0.45 -10.18 -3.96
N TYR A 496 0.96 -11.40 -3.84
CA TYR A 496 0.23 -12.50 -3.20
C TYR A 496 0.75 -12.76 -1.78
N HIS A 497 0.63 -11.79 -0.87
CA HIS A 497 1.17 -11.99 0.47
C HIS A 497 0.45 -13.11 1.21
N PHE A 498 1.22 -14.08 1.68
CA PHE A 498 0.75 -15.13 2.56
C PHE A 498 1.95 -15.62 3.35
N ALA A 499 2.01 -15.23 4.62
CA ALA A 499 3.17 -15.52 5.44
C ALA A 499 3.19 -16.96 5.95
N PHE A 500 4.41 -17.48 6.11
CA PHE A 500 4.68 -18.83 6.58
C PHE A 500 5.72 -18.82 7.71
N THR A 501 5.76 -19.90 8.48
CA THR A 501 6.76 -20.08 9.55
C THR A 501 8.18 -20.13 8.99
N ASP A 502 8.35 -20.85 7.87
CA ASP A 502 9.52 -20.76 7.01
C ASP A 502 9.11 -20.11 5.68
N PRO A 503 9.49 -18.85 5.42
CA PRO A 503 9.16 -18.16 4.17
C PRO A 503 9.65 -18.88 2.91
N ALA A 504 10.72 -19.68 2.98
CA ALA A 504 11.26 -20.41 1.85
C ALA A 504 10.48 -21.69 1.52
N ASP A 505 9.77 -22.27 2.49
CA ASP A 505 8.88 -23.42 2.30
C ASP A 505 7.41 -23.00 2.29
N PRO A 506 6.75 -22.89 1.13
CA PRO A 506 5.33 -22.53 1.03
C PRO A 506 4.39 -23.61 1.57
N ASN A 507 4.89 -24.76 2.03
CA ASN A 507 4.13 -25.80 2.72
C ASN A 507 4.33 -25.78 4.24
N SER A 508 5.24 -24.96 4.75
CA SER A 508 5.41 -24.80 6.20
C SER A 508 4.14 -24.18 6.81
N PRO A 509 3.94 -24.26 8.14
CA PRO A 509 2.72 -23.76 8.77
C PRO A 509 2.47 -22.27 8.46
N PRO A 510 1.26 -21.90 8.01
CA PRO A 510 0.88 -20.50 7.79
C PRO A 510 1.05 -19.64 9.04
N LYS A 511 1.39 -18.36 8.84
CA LYS A 511 1.58 -17.37 9.90
C LYS A 511 0.79 -16.10 9.57
N GLY A 512 0.06 -15.56 10.54
CA GLY A 512 -0.72 -14.34 10.35
C GLY A 512 0.11 -13.06 10.46
N SER A 513 -0.36 -11.99 9.82
CA SER A 513 0.15 -10.62 9.97
C SER A 513 -0.87 -9.78 10.74
N VAL A 514 -0.41 -8.99 11.70
CA VAL A 514 -1.28 -8.17 12.57
C VAL A 514 -1.03 -6.69 12.32
N PHE A 515 -2.11 -5.94 12.11
CA PHE A 515 -2.12 -4.48 12.01
C PHE A 515 -2.97 -3.94 13.15
N GLU A 516 -2.40 -3.11 14.01
CA GLU A 516 -3.01 -2.73 15.28
C GLU A 516 -3.13 -1.21 15.43
N ASN A 517 -4.29 -0.71 15.87
CA ASN A 517 -4.51 0.71 16.16
C ASN A 517 -4.20 1.64 14.95
N PHE A 518 -4.49 1.20 13.72
CA PHE A 518 -4.37 2.06 12.56
C PHE A 518 -5.53 3.07 12.53
N THR A 519 -5.21 4.35 12.28
CA THR A 519 -6.20 5.40 12.07
C THR A 519 -6.13 5.91 10.63
N GLY A 520 -7.24 5.82 9.89
CA GLY A 520 -7.29 6.24 8.48
C GLY A 520 -8.46 7.18 8.22
N TYR A 521 -8.22 8.47 7.95
CA TYR A 521 -9.31 9.42 7.73
C TYR A 521 -9.06 10.33 6.54
N LYS A 522 -10.11 10.94 5.97
CA LYS A 522 -9.98 11.92 4.87
C LYS A 522 -9.09 11.46 3.70
N ASN A 523 -9.08 10.17 3.38
CA ASN A 523 -8.43 9.66 2.17
C ASN A 523 -9.47 9.65 1.02
N ARG A 524 -9.07 10.15 -0.15
CA ARG A 524 -9.95 10.37 -1.32
C ARG A 524 -10.43 9.07 -1.99
N HIS A 525 -9.87 7.93 -1.62
CA HIS A 525 -10.32 6.64 -2.11
C HIS A 525 -10.54 5.68 -0.93
N GLY A 526 -9.52 4.93 -0.55
CA GLY A 526 -9.60 3.96 0.54
C GLY A 526 -8.83 4.39 1.78
N ALA A 527 -9.37 4.14 2.97
CA ALA A 527 -8.53 4.12 4.17
C ALA A 527 -7.58 2.91 4.15
N VAL A 528 -8.10 1.74 3.76
CA VAL A 528 -7.35 0.48 3.63
C VAL A 528 -7.69 -0.19 2.31
N TRP A 529 -6.67 -0.45 1.50
CA TRP A 529 -6.66 -1.46 0.45
C TRP A 529 -5.64 -2.54 0.80
N GLY A 530 -6.03 -3.80 0.78
CA GLY A 530 -5.11 -4.91 1.01
C GLY A 530 -5.32 -6.09 0.07
N ARG A 531 -4.28 -6.93 -0.02
CA ARG A 531 -4.31 -8.24 -0.66
C ARG A 531 -3.42 -9.20 0.11
N GLY A 532 -3.92 -10.39 0.41
CA GLY A 532 -3.14 -11.40 1.12
C GLY A 532 -4.00 -12.40 1.88
N GLU A 533 -3.40 -13.27 2.69
CA GLU A 533 -4.14 -14.18 3.57
C GLU A 533 -3.72 -14.02 5.04
N LEU A 534 -4.63 -14.34 5.97
CA LEU A 534 -4.41 -14.24 7.43
C LEU A 534 -4.02 -12.83 7.92
N HIS A 535 -4.57 -11.79 7.30
CA HIS A 535 -4.38 -10.40 7.76
C HIS A 535 -5.39 -10.06 8.85
N LEU A 536 -4.93 -9.79 10.05
CA LEU A 536 -5.75 -9.40 11.19
C LEU A 536 -5.59 -7.90 11.48
N PHE A 537 -6.68 -7.16 11.36
CA PHE A 537 -6.76 -5.75 11.76
C PHE A 537 -7.49 -5.63 13.10
N LYS A 538 -6.85 -5.00 14.08
CA LYS A 538 -7.40 -4.84 15.44
C LYS A 538 -7.45 -3.37 15.79
N HIS A 539 -8.58 -2.92 16.36
CA HIS A 539 -8.75 -1.54 16.81
C HIS A 539 -8.55 -0.51 15.68
N LEU A 540 -9.00 -0.86 14.48
CA LEU A 540 -9.01 0.03 13.32
C LEU A 540 -9.99 1.18 13.59
N ARG A 541 -9.58 2.40 13.27
CA ARG A 541 -10.43 3.60 13.33
C ARG A 541 -10.39 4.31 12.00
N VAL A 542 -11.49 4.33 11.27
CA VAL A 542 -11.53 5.00 9.96
C VAL A 542 -12.71 5.94 9.83
N ALA A 543 -12.49 7.10 9.21
CA ALA A 543 -13.48 8.17 9.15
C ALA A 543 -13.43 8.96 7.83
N ASP A 544 -14.58 9.43 7.34
CA ASP A 544 -14.65 10.35 6.20
C ASP A 544 -13.93 9.87 4.92
N ASN A 545 -13.78 8.56 4.71
CA ASN A 545 -13.20 8.02 3.47
C ASN A 545 -14.32 7.67 2.47
N ALA A 546 -14.02 7.61 1.18
CA ALA A 546 -14.99 7.10 0.20
C ALA A 546 -15.26 5.61 0.46
N ILE A 547 -14.21 4.89 0.84
CA ILE A 547 -14.24 3.48 1.23
C ILE A 547 -13.40 3.32 2.50
N GLY A 548 -13.97 2.80 3.58
CA GLY A 548 -13.23 2.58 4.83
C GLY A 548 -12.27 1.39 4.73
N PHE A 549 -12.70 0.27 4.17
CA PHE A 549 -11.87 -0.94 4.09
C PHE A 549 -12.24 -1.83 2.90
N THR A 550 -11.21 -2.22 2.14
CA THR A 550 -11.24 -3.21 1.07
C THR A 550 -10.05 -4.15 1.22
N HIS A 551 -10.27 -5.45 1.10
CA HIS A 551 -9.17 -6.41 1.13
C HIS A 551 -9.48 -7.60 0.24
N ALA A 552 -8.49 -8.10 -0.49
CA ALA A 552 -8.63 -9.16 -1.47
C ALA A 552 -7.82 -10.42 -1.14
N ALA A 553 -8.29 -11.59 -1.57
CA ALA A 553 -7.52 -12.81 -1.48
C ALA A 553 -6.27 -12.83 -2.38
N SER A 554 -5.31 -13.67 -1.98
CA SER A 554 -4.09 -13.95 -2.74
C SER A 554 -3.88 -15.43 -3.04
N ALA A 555 -4.43 -16.32 -2.21
CA ALA A 555 -4.26 -17.76 -2.28
C ALA A 555 -5.53 -18.48 -1.82
N VAL A 556 -6.46 -18.64 -2.76
CA VAL A 556 -7.79 -19.26 -2.56
C VAL A 556 -7.75 -20.59 -1.82
N GLY A 557 -8.49 -20.69 -0.72
CA GLY A 557 -8.78 -21.95 -0.02
C GLY A 557 -7.62 -22.56 0.77
N ARG A 558 -6.54 -21.83 1.04
CA ARG A 558 -5.42 -22.29 1.88
C ARG A 558 -5.46 -21.78 3.33
N ALA A 559 -6.16 -20.69 3.59
CA ALA A 559 -6.19 -20.00 4.88
C ALA A 559 -7.58 -20.06 5.52
N ALA A 560 -7.64 -19.95 6.85
CA ALA A 560 -8.89 -19.87 7.62
C ALA A 560 -9.76 -18.65 7.24
N TYR A 561 -9.10 -17.56 6.86
CA TYR A 561 -9.69 -16.33 6.36
C TYR A 561 -8.62 -15.55 5.58
N THR A 562 -9.09 -14.69 4.68
CA THR A 562 -8.29 -13.75 3.93
C THR A 562 -7.95 -12.53 4.79
N SER A 563 -8.98 -11.85 5.28
CA SER A 563 -8.83 -10.78 6.28
C SER A 563 -9.84 -10.91 7.41
N LYS A 564 -9.46 -10.38 8.57
CA LYS A 564 -10.33 -10.29 9.74
C LYS A 564 -10.19 -8.92 10.37
N VAL A 565 -11.31 -8.23 10.60
CA VAL A 565 -11.37 -6.93 11.28
C VAL A 565 -12.10 -7.10 12.61
N ILE A 566 -11.45 -6.71 13.71
CA ILE A 566 -12.01 -6.89 15.06
C ILE A 566 -11.95 -5.62 15.89
N ASP A 567 -12.94 -5.44 16.77
CA ASP A 567 -12.97 -4.40 17.82
C ASP A 567 -12.68 -2.99 17.25
N SER A 568 -13.34 -2.67 16.14
CA SER A 568 -13.01 -1.54 15.27
C SER A 568 -14.16 -0.53 15.12
N LEU A 569 -13.84 0.65 14.62
CA LEU A 569 -14.75 1.77 14.43
C LEU A 569 -14.66 2.33 13.02
N PHE A 570 -15.81 2.46 12.36
CA PHE A 570 -15.97 3.05 11.05
C PHE A 570 -16.96 4.21 11.15
N VAL A 571 -16.57 5.40 10.72
CA VAL A 571 -17.43 6.59 10.73
C VAL A 571 -17.58 7.11 9.30
N GLY A 572 -18.81 7.18 8.79
CA GLY A 572 -19.06 7.68 7.45
C GLY A 572 -18.76 9.17 7.35
N GLU A 573 -19.33 9.92 8.28
CA GLU A 573 -19.22 11.37 8.32
C GLU A 573 -18.99 11.88 9.74
N THR A 574 -17.91 12.64 9.93
CA THR A 574 -17.57 13.27 11.22
C THR A 574 -17.89 14.77 11.25
N ALA A 575 -17.53 15.44 12.35
CA ALA A 575 -17.59 16.89 12.49
C ALA A 575 -16.53 17.62 11.64
N ASN A 576 -15.54 16.92 11.09
CA ASN A 576 -14.55 17.48 10.19
C ASN A 576 -15.14 17.70 8.78
N ILE A 577 -15.80 18.84 8.61
CA ILE A 577 -16.42 19.21 7.34
C ILE A 577 -15.43 19.57 6.23
N GLY A 578 -14.14 19.73 6.54
CA GLY A 578 -13.13 20.20 5.59
C GLY A 578 -13.34 21.64 5.13
N THR A 579 -12.74 21.99 3.99
CA THR A 579 -12.88 23.26 3.29
C THR A 579 -13.55 23.05 1.92
N PRO A 580 -14.89 23.13 1.82
CA PRO A 580 -15.64 22.92 0.58
C PRO A 580 -15.20 23.89 -0.53
N VAL A 581 -14.85 23.37 -1.71
CA VAL A 581 -14.39 24.22 -2.85
C VAL A 581 -15.15 24.00 -4.15
N THR A 582 -15.66 22.79 -4.39
CA THR A 582 -16.43 22.50 -5.62
C THR A 582 -17.90 22.92 -5.47
N PRO A 583 -18.64 23.14 -6.57
CA PRO A 583 -20.07 23.44 -6.49
C PRO A 583 -20.89 22.38 -5.74
N ALA A 584 -20.52 21.10 -5.86
CA ALA A 584 -21.19 20.01 -5.16
C ALA A 584 -20.90 20.03 -3.65
N GLU A 585 -19.65 20.27 -3.26
CA GLU A 585 -19.25 20.42 -1.85
C GLU A 585 -19.90 21.64 -1.21
N LEU A 586 -19.92 22.79 -1.91
CA LEU A 586 -20.57 24.01 -1.44
C LEU A 586 -22.08 23.82 -1.24
N ALA A 587 -22.73 23.10 -2.16
CA ALA A 587 -24.15 22.77 -2.04
C ALA A 587 -24.43 21.81 -0.87
N TYR A 588 -23.48 20.90 -0.59
CA TYR A 588 -23.61 19.95 0.52
C TYR A 588 -23.21 20.55 1.88
N GLY A 589 -22.30 21.53 1.89
CA GLY A 589 -21.75 22.16 3.09
C GLY A 589 -20.52 21.47 3.68
N ARG A 590 -19.91 20.50 2.97
CA ARG A 590 -18.69 19.81 3.39
C ARG A 590 -17.91 19.25 2.20
N SER A 591 -16.60 19.07 2.37
CA SER A 591 -15.73 18.44 1.38
C SER A 591 -16.13 16.99 1.15
N MET A 592 -15.92 16.50 -0.08
CA MET A 592 -16.34 15.18 -0.50
C MET A 592 -15.15 14.23 -0.67
N PRO A 593 -15.30 12.96 -0.26
CA PRO A 593 -14.23 11.99 -0.36
C PRO A 593 -14.00 11.47 -1.77
N ASN A 594 -14.77 11.88 -2.78
CA ASN A 594 -14.56 11.45 -4.16
C ASN A 594 -14.91 12.57 -5.14
N ASP A 595 -14.20 12.64 -6.26
CA ASP A 595 -14.41 13.64 -7.30
C ASP A 595 -15.73 13.43 -8.06
N ILE A 596 -16.32 12.23 -7.99
CA ILE A 596 -17.66 11.93 -8.47
C ILE A 596 -18.65 12.20 -7.32
N PRO A 597 -19.45 13.29 -7.37
CA PRO A 597 -20.22 13.73 -6.20
C PRO A 597 -21.25 12.71 -5.68
N ASP A 598 -21.79 11.89 -6.59
CA ASP A 598 -22.78 10.87 -6.28
C ASP A 598 -22.18 9.47 -6.01
N PHE A 599 -20.85 9.36 -5.89
CA PHE A 599 -20.20 8.11 -5.53
C PHE A 599 -20.66 7.66 -4.12
N PRO A 600 -21.22 6.45 -3.96
CA PRO A 600 -21.71 5.99 -2.67
C PRO A 600 -20.55 5.71 -1.72
N ILE A 601 -20.61 6.30 -0.53
CA ILE A 601 -19.62 6.03 0.52
C ILE A 601 -19.96 4.75 1.28
N ARG A 602 -18.93 4.02 1.71
CA ARG A 602 -19.13 2.81 2.50
C ARG A 602 -18.04 2.54 3.51
N GLY A 603 -18.44 1.97 4.64
CA GLY A 603 -17.52 1.65 5.74
C GLY A 603 -16.65 0.46 5.41
N TYR A 604 -17.27 -0.71 5.30
CA TYR A 604 -16.59 -1.97 4.98
C TYR A 604 -17.13 -2.54 3.68
N GLU A 605 -16.25 -2.91 2.76
CA GLU A 605 -16.63 -3.71 1.60
C GLU A 605 -15.94 -5.08 1.60
N TYR A 606 -16.76 -6.13 1.48
CA TYR A 606 -16.25 -7.47 1.21
C TYR A 606 -15.77 -7.55 -0.24
N TYR A 607 -14.66 -8.26 -0.49
CA TYR A 607 -14.11 -8.38 -1.83
C TYR A 607 -13.18 -9.59 -1.95
N ASP A 608 -13.42 -10.48 -2.91
CA ASP A 608 -12.47 -11.55 -3.25
C ASP A 608 -12.28 -12.57 -2.10
N LEU A 609 -13.27 -13.47 -1.98
CA LEU A 609 -13.36 -14.61 -1.06
C LEU A 609 -13.75 -14.33 0.39
N ARG A 610 -12.97 -14.77 1.39
CA ARG A 610 -13.44 -15.05 2.76
C ARG A 610 -12.93 -14.02 3.78
N HIS A 611 -13.82 -13.20 4.31
CA HIS A 611 -13.51 -12.20 5.31
C HIS A 611 -14.46 -12.28 6.52
N ASP A 612 -13.96 -11.88 7.68
CA ASP A 612 -14.73 -11.84 8.92
C ASP A 612 -14.68 -10.43 9.54
N VAL A 613 -15.83 -9.90 9.95
CA VAL A 613 -15.96 -8.64 10.71
C VAL A 613 -16.55 -8.94 12.10
N VAL A 614 -15.87 -8.52 13.16
CA VAL A 614 -16.24 -8.86 14.55
C VAL A 614 -16.25 -7.62 15.44
N ASN A 615 -17.26 -7.46 16.29
CA ASN A 615 -17.33 -6.40 17.31
C ASN A 615 -17.05 -5.00 16.75
N THR A 616 -17.65 -4.66 15.60
CA THR A 616 -17.34 -3.42 14.88
C THR A 616 -18.51 -2.45 14.95
N THR A 617 -18.21 -1.19 15.27
CA THR A 617 -19.20 -0.10 15.27
C THR A 617 -19.12 0.69 13.96
N PHE A 618 -20.28 0.90 13.33
CA PHE A 618 -20.46 1.75 12.17
C PHE A 618 -21.33 2.94 12.56
N GLU A 619 -20.83 4.15 12.33
CA GLU A 619 -21.48 5.39 12.74
C GLU A 619 -21.61 6.37 11.56
N ASN A 620 -22.73 7.07 11.45
CA ASN A 620 -22.96 8.16 10.49
C ASN A 620 -22.82 7.78 8.99
N PHE A 621 -23.24 6.58 8.60
CA PHE A 621 -23.44 6.22 7.18
C PHE A 621 -24.89 6.50 6.77
N GLN A 622 -25.22 7.78 6.54
CA GLN A 622 -26.56 8.20 6.13
C GLN A 622 -26.56 8.66 4.67
N PRO A 623 -27.50 8.15 3.83
CA PRO A 623 -27.71 8.71 2.51
C PRO A 623 -28.20 10.16 2.61
N ASN A 624 -27.90 10.95 1.58
CA ASN A 624 -28.36 12.33 1.47
C ASN A 624 -28.92 12.59 0.06
N ALA A 625 -29.27 13.84 -0.24
CA ALA A 625 -29.84 14.21 -1.55
C ALA A 625 -28.87 14.03 -2.73
N THR A 626 -27.56 13.93 -2.47
CA THR A 626 -26.50 13.88 -3.48
C THR A 626 -25.97 12.45 -3.69
N ARG A 627 -25.79 11.67 -2.62
CA ARG A 627 -25.19 10.31 -2.66
C ARG A 627 -25.85 9.35 -1.67
N ASP A 628 -25.77 8.06 -1.99
CA ASP A 628 -26.08 6.99 -1.03
C ASP A 628 -24.90 6.77 -0.07
N ALA A 629 -25.16 6.13 1.07
CA ALA A 629 -24.17 5.75 2.06
C ALA A 629 -24.64 4.51 2.82
N ALA A 630 -23.74 3.55 3.04
CA ALA A 630 -24.03 2.38 3.86
C ALA A 630 -22.81 1.92 4.66
N ALA A 631 -23.05 1.32 5.81
CA ALA A 631 -21.99 0.78 6.64
C ALA A 631 -21.25 -0.37 5.93
N ILE A 632 -21.98 -1.28 5.28
CA ILE A 632 -21.44 -2.50 4.69
C ILE A 632 -21.93 -2.69 3.26
N SER A 633 -21.03 -3.13 2.37
CA SER A 633 -21.36 -3.57 1.01
C SER A 633 -20.33 -4.59 0.50
N TYR A 634 -20.29 -4.80 -0.82
CA TYR A 634 -19.22 -5.48 -1.53
C TYR A 634 -18.47 -4.50 -2.45
N LEU A 635 -17.27 -4.85 -2.91
CA LEU A 635 -16.64 -4.13 -4.01
C LEU A 635 -17.60 -4.08 -5.18
N MET A 636 -18.05 -2.87 -5.49
CA MET A 636 -19.15 -2.66 -6.43
C MET A 636 -18.83 -3.28 -7.79
N TYR A 637 -19.69 -4.21 -8.20
CA TYR A 637 -19.69 -4.86 -9.51
C TYR A 637 -18.47 -5.74 -9.78
N THR A 638 -17.82 -6.22 -8.72
CA THR A 638 -16.68 -7.13 -8.85
C THR A 638 -17.01 -8.39 -9.65
N SER A 639 -16.03 -8.79 -10.48
CA SER A 639 -16.01 -10.02 -11.25
C SER A 639 -15.30 -11.16 -10.50
N PHE A 640 -14.64 -10.88 -9.39
CA PHE A 640 -13.84 -11.85 -8.63
C PHE A 640 -14.66 -12.58 -7.58
N GLY A 641 -14.39 -13.88 -7.40
CA GLY A 641 -15.20 -14.79 -6.59
C GLY A 641 -15.43 -14.27 -5.16
N MET A 642 -16.61 -14.56 -4.64
CA MET A 642 -17.00 -14.23 -3.27
C MET A 642 -17.31 -15.52 -2.55
N SER A 643 -17.13 -15.56 -1.22
CA SER A 643 -17.64 -16.66 -0.41
C SER A 643 -18.98 -16.26 0.20
N THR A 644 -19.92 -17.19 0.25
CA THR A 644 -21.15 -17.09 1.04
C THR A 644 -20.89 -17.00 2.53
N GLU A 645 -19.72 -17.48 2.98
CA GLU A 645 -19.30 -17.46 4.38
C GLU A 645 -18.56 -16.18 4.79
N ASN A 646 -18.63 -15.13 3.99
CA ASN A 646 -18.27 -13.78 4.43
C ASN A 646 -19.13 -13.39 5.62
N ALA A 647 -18.51 -13.25 6.79
CA ALA A 647 -19.25 -13.28 8.03
C ALA A 647 -19.12 -12.02 8.86
N ILE A 648 -20.17 -11.74 9.60
CA ILE A 648 -20.23 -10.65 10.56
C ILE A 648 -20.88 -11.08 11.88
N GLU A 649 -20.34 -10.58 12.98
CA GLU A 649 -20.91 -10.73 14.33
C GLU A 649 -20.57 -9.54 15.23
N GLY A 650 -21.42 -9.25 16.22
CA GLY A 650 -21.21 -8.17 17.17
C GLY A 650 -21.22 -6.77 16.55
N ALA A 651 -21.85 -6.59 15.38
CA ALA A 651 -21.93 -5.30 14.72
C ALA A 651 -22.85 -4.33 15.48
N LYS A 652 -22.49 -3.03 15.48
CA LYS A 652 -23.33 -1.97 16.02
C LYS A 652 -23.49 -0.85 14.99
N PHE A 653 -24.71 -0.40 14.77
CA PHE A 653 -25.03 0.69 13.85
C PHE A 653 -25.57 1.89 14.62
N VAL A 654 -24.92 3.05 14.48
CA VAL A 654 -25.34 4.32 15.09
C VAL A 654 -25.57 5.32 13.97
N ASN A 655 -26.82 5.72 13.73
CA ASN A 655 -27.12 6.61 12.61
C ASN A 655 -26.52 6.10 11.28
N ALA A 656 -26.67 4.81 10.99
CA ALA A 656 -26.07 4.18 9.82
C ALA A 656 -27.08 3.24 9.13
N LYS A 657 -27.16 3.32 7.79
CA LYS A 657 -27.79 2.30 6.95
C LYS A 657 -26.91 1.05 6.98
N PRO A 658 -27.36 -0.11 7.51
CA PRO A 658 -26.46 -1.23 7.77
C PRO A 658 -25.83 -1.83 6.51
N VAL A 659 -26.64 -2.09 5.50
CA VAL A 659 -26.23 -2.73 4.25
C VAL A 659 -26.83 -1.99 3.07
N ASP A 660 -26.10 -1.91 1.97
CA ASP A 660 -26.65 -1.56 0.67
C ASP A 660 -25.97 -2.32 -0.46
N PHE A 661 -26.78 -2.86 -1.36
CA PHE A 661 -26.32 -3.42 -2.64
C PHE A 661 -26.82 -2.57 -3.80
N PRO A 662 -26.19 -1.42 -4.09
CA PRO A 662 -26.71 -0.45 -5.05
C PRO A 662 -26.87 -1.04 -6.47
N PRO A 663 -27.80 -0.48 -7.27
CA PRO A 663 -27.95 -0.85 -8.67
C PRO A 663 -26.67 -0.57 -9.46
N VAL A 664 -26.45 -1.34 -10.53
CA VAL A 664 -25.23 -1.21 -11.33
C VAL A 664 -25.13 0.13 -12.04
N VAL A 665 -24.23 0.98 -11.56
CA VAL A 665 -23.87 2.27 -12.17
C VAL A 665 -22.42 2.23 -12.64
N ARG A 666 -22.23 2.14 -13.97
CA ARG A 666 -20.92 1.91 -14.61
C ARG A 666 -19.81 2.87 -14.18
N ARG A 667 -20.12 4.15 -13.94
CA ARG A 667 -19.12 5.16 -13.54
C ARG A 667 -18.56 4.95 -12.13
N TRP A 668 -19.25 4.21 -11.27
CA TRP A 668 -18.77 3.88 -9.92
C TRP A 668 -17.90 2.61 -9.91
N SER A 669 -17.87 1.87 -11.02
CA SER A 669 -17.23 0.57 -11.11
C SER A 669 -15.71 0.67 -11.12
N SER A 670 -15.04 0.00 -10.20
CA SER A 670 -13.59 -0.20 -10.24
C SER A 670 -13.20 -1.42 -11.08
N ASP A 671 -14.08 -2.42 -11.14
CA ASP A 671 -13.96 -3.61 -11.97
C ASP A 671 -15.18 -3.71 -12.88
N PHE A 672 -15.00 -3.49 -14.19
CA PHE A 672 -16.09 -3.56 -15.18
C PHE A 672 -15.90 -4.74 -16.14
N GLY A 673 -15.72 -5.93 -15.56
CA GLY A 673 -15.95 -7.21 -16.23
C GLY A 673 -17.45 -7.50 -16.37
N ARG A 674 -17.91 -8.71 -16.01
CA ARG A 674 -19.34 -9.08 -16.07
C ARG A 674 -20.09 -8.89 -14.75
N GLY A 675 -19.41 -8.48 -13.69
CA GLY A 675 -19.99 -8.37 -12.34
C GLY A 675 -20.52 -9.69 -11.81
N ASN A 676 -19.90 -10.81 -12.21
CA ASN A 676 -20.38 -12.16 -11.94
C ASN A 676 -20.54 -12.43 -10.45
N ALA A 677 -19.58 -11.98 -9.64
CA ALA A 677 -19.58 -12.25 -8.23
C ALA A 677 -20.44 -11.27 -7.44
N TRP A 678 -20.50 -9.99 -7.84
CA TRP A 678 -21.45 -9.01 -7.27
C TRP A 678 -22.89 -9.55 -7.22
N ARG A 679 -23.32 -10.26 -8.27
CA ARG A 679 -24.65 -10.88 -8.35
C ARG A 679 -24.87 -12.06 -7.39
N GLY A 680 -23.81 -12.55 -6.76
CA GLY A 680 -23.81 -13.56 -5.70
C GLY A 680 -23.54 -12.98 -4.31
N ALA A 681 -23.66 -11.67 -4.09
CA ALA A 681 -23.46 -11.06 -2.79
C ALA A 681 -24.30 -11.71 -1.69
N ALA A 682 -23.59 -12.13 -0.63
CA ALA A 682 -24.14 -12.80 0.54
C ALA A 682 -23.26 -12.49 1.75
N ILE A 683 -23.87 -12.10 2.86
CA ILE A 683 -23.20 -11.86 4.13
C ILE A 683 -23.83 -12.78 5.17
N HIS A 684 -23.04 -13.64 5.80
CA HIS A 684 -23.46 -14.49 6.90
C HIS A 684 -23.46 -13.68 8.22
N ASP A 685 -24.64 -13.25 8.65
CA ASP A 685 -24.88 -12.62 9.94
C ASP A 685 -25.06 -13.70 11.02
N ARG A 686 -23.98 -13.99 11.74
CA ARG A 686 -23.92 -15.14 12.66
C ARG A 686 -24.78 -14.96 13.90
N ASP A 687 -24.81 -13.75 14.44
CA ASP A 687 -25.48 -13.45 15.71
C ASP A 687 -26.75 -12.60 15.55
N GLY A 688 -27.05 -12.17 14.33
CA GLY A 688 -28.23 -11.34 14.03
C GLY A 688 -28.00 -9.86 14.28
N SER A 689 -26.75 -9.43 14.50
CA SER A 689 -26.41 -8.04 14.79
C SER A 689 -26.67 -7.08 13.62
N VAL A 690 -26.87 -7.59 12.40
CA VAL A 690 -27.16 -6.80 11.21
C VAL A 690 -28.61 -6.94 10.76
N GLY A 691 -29.04 -8.17 10.44
CA GLY A 691 -30.36 -8.49 9.91
C GLY A 691 -31.46 -8.61 10.98
N GLY A 692 -31.09 -8.64 12.28
CA GLY A 692 -31.98 -8.87 13.41
C GLY A 692 -32.36 -10.34 13.63
N VAL A 693 -31.72 -11.24 12.88
CA VAL A 693 -32.03 -12.68 12.87
C VAL A 693 -30.70 -13.45 12.99
N PRO A 694 -30.46 -14.16 14.10
CA PRO A 694 -29.25 -14.97 14.23
C PRO A 694 -29.19 -16.09 13.19
N ASP A 695 -27.97 -16.45 12.80
CA ASP A 695 -27.68 -17.51 11.83
C ASP A 695 -28.49 -17.30 10.53
N SER A 696 -28.28 -16.13 9.92
CA SER A 696 -28.99 -15.72 8.70
C SER A 696 -28.04 -15.13 7.67
N TYR A 697 -28.50 -15.10 6.42
CA TYR A 697 -27.77 -14.54 5.30
C TYR A 697 -28.46 -13.29 4.77
N ILE A 698 -27.68 -12.24 4.56
CA ILE A 698 -28.10 -11.01 3.87
C ILE A 698 -27.65 -11.12 2.43
N VAL A 699 -28.60 -11.28 1.51
CA VAL A 699 -28.34 -11.55 0.10
C VAL A 699 -28.91 -10.46 -0.79
N LEU A 700 -28.36 -10.31 -1.99
CA LEU A 700 -28.91 -9.44 -3.04
C LEU A 700 -30.38 -9.78 -3.33
N ASP A 701 -31.25 -8.77 -3.43
CA ASP A 701 -32.64 -8.99 -3.85
C ASP A 701 -32.77 -9.17 -5.38
N ASN A 702 -32.37 -10.34 -5.88
CA ASN A 702 -32.42 -10.69 -7.30
C ASN A 702 -33.51 -11.73 -7.67
N GLY A 703 -34.24 -12.26 -6.68
CA GLY A 703 -35.26 -13.29 -6.87
C GLY A 703 -34.73 -14.72 -7.12
N ILE A 704 -33.40 -14.88 -7.14
CA ILE A 704 -32.72 -16.19 -7.20
C ILE A 704 -32.19 -16.55 -5.82
N ALA A 705 -31.40 -15.65 -5.20
CA ALA A 705 -30.93 -15.77 -3.84
C ALA A 705 -32.05 -15.45 -2.84
N SER A 706 -32.77 -14.34 -3.07
CA SER A 706 -33.92 -13.93 -2.27
C SER A 706 -35.19 -14.71 -2.62
N ASP A 707 -36.03 -14.95 -1.61
CA ASP A 707 -37.34 -15.58 -1.74
C ASP A 707 -38.35 -14.87 -0.83
N GLU A 708 -39.38 -14.25 -1.41
CA GLU A 708 -40.41 -13.52 -0.66
C GLU A 708 -41.17 -14.39 0.35
N GLN A 709 -41.16 -15.72 0.19
CA GLN A 709 -41.81 -16.65 1.12
C GLN A 709 -40.90 -17.08 2.28
N ALA A 710 -39.57 -17.07 2.07
CA ALA A 710 -38.59 -17.61 3.01
C ALA A 710 -37.64 -16.55 3.60
N CYS A 711 -37.67 -15.32 3.06
CA CYS A 711 -36.82 -14.21 3.45
C CYS A 711 -37.66 -12.98 3.81
N THR A 712 -37.08 -12.11 4.63
CA THR A 712 -37.60 -10.77 4.85
C THR A 712 -36.93 -9.81 3.88
N ILE A 713 -37.68 -9.29 2.91
CA ILE A 713 -37.17 -8.33 1.93
C ILE A 713 -36.89 -6.98 2.61
N ARG A 714 -35.75 -6.37 2.27
CA ARG A 714 -35.30 -5.03 2.71
C ARG A 714 -35.06 -4.17 1.46
N PRO A 715 -36.11 -3.59 0.86
CA PRO A 715 -35.97 -2.82 -0.39
C PRO A 715 -35.03 -1.62 -0.23
N ASP A 716 -35.00 -1.02 0.95
CA ASP A 716 -34.11 0.08 1.30
C ASP A 716 -32.63 -0.30 1.29
N TRP A 717 -32.29 -1.59 1.43
CA TRP A 717 -30.92 -2.12 1.36
C TRP A 717 -30.61 -2.77 0.01
N HIS A 718 -31.59 -2.84 -0.89
CA HIS A 718 -31.53 -3.68 -2.10
C HIS A 718 -31.19 -5.15 -1.79
N ALA A 719 -31.64 -5.64 -0.62
CA ALA A 719 -31.24 -6.92 -0.06
C ALA A 719 -32.44 -7.68 0.56
N ALA A 720 -32.18 -8.91 1.00
CA ALA A 720 -33.11 -9.73 1.76
C ALA A 720 -32.37 -10.45 2.90
N VAL A 721 -33.04 -10.59 4.05
CA VAL A 721 -32.54 -11.35 5.21
C VAL A 721 -33.21 -12.71 5.23
N CYS A 722 -32.42 -13.78 5.13
CA CYS A 722 -32.91 -15.14 4.88
C CYS A 722 -32.32 -16.13 5.89
N LYS A 723 -33.16 -16.99 6.48
CA LYS A 723 -32.67 -18.14 7.27
C LYS A 723 -32.42 -19.36 6.41
N GLY A 724 -31.52 -20.21 6.88
CA GLY A 724 -31.19 -21.50 6.28
C GLY A 724 -29.84 -21.44 5.57
N ASP A 725 -29.48 -22.58 5.00
CA ASP A 725 -28.18 -22.78 4.36
C ASP A 725 -28.13 -22.12 2.97
N PHE A 726 -27.04 -21.42 2.70
CA PHE A 726 -26.78 -20.73 1.44
C PHE A 726 -25.40 -21.11 0.93
N GLY A 727 -25.30 -21.33 -0.36
CA GLY A 727 -24.02 -21.56 -1.01
C GLY A 727 -24.04 -21.15 -2.47
N HIS A 728 -23.00 -21.52 -3.19
CA HIS A 728 -22.88 -21.19 -4.60
C HIS A 728 -23.43 -22.27 -5.50
N PHE A 729 -24.10 -21.80 -6.54
CA PHE A 729 -24.51 -22.62 -7.66
C PHE A 729 -23.83 -22.13 -8.93
N ASN A 730 -23.27 -23.08 -9.69
CA ASN A 730 -22.70 -22.82 -11.00
C ASN A 730 -23.31 -23.73 -12.07
N VAL A 731 -23.66 -23.12 -13.21
CA VAL A 731 -24.03 -23.77 -14.46
C VAL A 731 -22.82 -23.67 -15.38
N GLY A 732 -21.92 -24.65 -15.32
CA GLY A 732 -20.61 -24.62 -15.96
C GLY A 732 -20.61 -24.23 -17.43
N GLY A 733 -19.44 -23.78 -17.88
CA GLY A 733 -19.17 -23.31 -19.23
C GLY A 733 -18.31 -22.05 -19.22
N ASP A 734 -17.78 -21.68 -20.38
CA ASP A 734 -17.05 -20.42 -20.52
C ASP A 734 -18.07 -19.27 -20.67
N PHE A 735 -18.02 -18.34 -19.73
CA PHE A 735 -18.80 -17.10 -19.78
C PHE A 735 -17.93 -15.92 -20.24
N GLY A 736 -16.61 -16.08 -20.31
CA GLY A 736 -15.64 -15.06 -20.71
C GLY A 736 -15.52 -13.89 -19.71
N PHE A 737 -14.41 -13.17 -19.79
CA PHE A 737 -14.21 -11.89 -19.11
C PHE A 737 -14.62 -10.73 -20.04
N GLY A 738 -15.30 -9.70 -19.53
CA GLY A 738 -15.67 -8.50 -20.27
C GLY A 738 -17.15 -8.38 -20.68
N ASN A 739 -17.48 -7.39 -21.50
CA ASN A 739 -18.86 -6.91 -21.70
C ASN A 739 -19.59 -7.43 -22.96
N ALA A 740 -18.99 -8.36 -23.71
CA ALA A 740 -19.61 -8.90 -24.92
C ALA A 740 -20.82 -9.79 -24.57
N PRO A 741 -21.87 -9.86 -25.40
CA PRO A 741 -23.00 -10.79 -25.15
C PRO A 741 -22.52 -12.23 -24.92
N ILE A 742 -23.11 -12.93 -23.96
CA ILE A 742 -22.82 -14.35 -23.72
C ILE A 742 -23.45 -15.16 -24.85
N ALA A 743 -22.64 -15.94 -25.58
CA ALA A 743 -23.16 -16.91 -26.53
C ALA A 743 -23.96 -17.99 -25.79
N ASP A 744 -25.17 -18.26 -26.28
CA ASP A 744 -26.14 -19.17 -25.66
C ASP A 744 -26.35 -18.86 -24.16
N PRO A 745 -26.98 -17.72 -23.82
CA PRO A 745 -27.11 -17.28 -22.43
C PRO A 745 -27.89 -18.29 -21.59
N VAL A 746 -27.64 -18.26 -20.28
CA VAL A 746 -28.35 -19.06 -19.28
C VAL A 746 -29.27 -18.13 -18.50
N MET A 747 -30.58 -18.33 -18.63
CA MET A 747 -31.59 -17.59 -17.86
C MET A 747 -32.08 -18.46 -16.72
N LEU A 748 -31.99 -17.93 -15.50
CA LEU A 748 -32.58 -18.52 -14.31
C LEU A 748 -33.96 -17.90 -14.09
N SER A 749 -34.91 -18.71 -13.62
CA SER A 749 -36.20 -18.21 -13.18
C SER A 749 -36.68 -18.94 -11.94
N ARG A 750 -37.22 -18.17 -10.99
CA ARG A 750 -37.76 -18.63 -9.71
C ARG A 750 -38.83 -17.63 -9.26
N ASN A 751 -39.97 -18.14 -8.79
CA ASN A 751 -41.08 -17.33 -8.26
C ASN A 751 -41.52 -16.17 -9.20
N GLY A 752 -41.50 -16.40 -10.52
CA GLY A 752 -41.88 -15.39 -11.53
C GLY A 752 -40.82 -14.32 -11.82
N ARG A 753 -39.69 -14.29 -11.09
CA ARG A 753 -38.53 -13.44 -11.38
C ARG A 753 -37.58 -14.17 -12.32
N ARG A 754 -37.01 -13.43 -13.27
CA ARG A 754 -36.08 -13.94 -14.28
C ARG A 754 -34.76 -13.19 -14.20
N TRP A 755 -33.66 -13.92 -14.25
CA TRP A 755 -32.32 -13.39 -14.02
C TRP A 755 -31.31 -14.03 -14.98
N GLU A 756 -30.46 -13.23 -15.60
CA GLU A 756 -29.38 -13.74 -16.46
C GLU A 756 -28.20 -14.22 -15.60
N PHE A 757 -27.81 -15.48 -15.76
CA PHE A 757 -26.63 -16.04 -15.09
C PHE A 757 -25.37 -15.69 -15.87
N THR A 758 -24.41 -15.09 -15.17
CA THR A 758 -23.21 -14.53 -15.80
C THR A 758 -21.90 -15.19 -15.37
N GLY A 759 -21.91 -16.12 -14.40
CA GLY A 759 -20.74 -16.94 -14.07
C GLY A 759 -20.72 -17.53 -12.65
N GLN A 760 -21.39 -16.90 -11.69
CA GLN A 760 -21.59 -17.40 -10.32
C GLN A 760 -22.86 -16.76 -9.73
N THR A 761 -23.56 -17.47 -8.84
CA THR A 761 -24.66 -16.91 -8.06
C THR A 761 -24.80 -17.64 -6.73
N THR A 762 -25.52 -17.03 -5.80
CA THR A 762 -25.80 -17.59 -4.48
C THR A 762 -27.23 -18.07 -4.43
N ILE A 763 -27.46 -19.20 -3.77
CA ILE A 763 -28.76 -19.82 -3.70
C ILE A 763 -28.97 -20.48 -2.34
N ARG A 764 -30.23 -20.46 -1.90
CA ARG A 764 -30.67 -21.11 -0.67
C ARG A 764 -30.91 -22.60 -0.90
N SER A 765 -30.53 -23.43 0.07
CA SER A 765 -30.95 -24.82 0.15
C SER A 765 -32.48 -24.96 0.16
N GLY A 766 -32.98 -25.99 -0.52
CA GLY A 766 -34.41 -26.25 -0.74
C GLY A 766 -35.04 -25.48 -1.91
N ALA A 767 -34.25 -24.75 -2.71
CA ALA A 767 -34.77 -24.00 -3.84
C ALA A 767 -35.08 -24.91 -5.06
N GLU A 768 -36.10 -24.53 -5.82
CA GLU A 768 -36.35 -25.04 -7.17
C GLU A 768 -36.11 -23.90 -8.18
N VAL A 769 -35.24 -24.10 -9.15
CA VAL A 769 -34.87 -23.08 -10.15
C VAL A 769 -35.03 -23.64 -11.55
N ARG A 770 -35.72 -22.89 -12.40
CA ARG A 770 -35.81 -23.22 -13.83
C ARG A 770 -34.66 -22.58 -14.59
N VAL A 771 -33.99 -23.37 -15.42
CA VAL A 771 -32.80 -22.98 -16.18
C VAL A 771 -33.09 -23.09 -17.68
N GLU A 772 -33.06 -21.95 -18.38
CA GLU A 772 -33.35 -21.86 -19.81
C GLU A 772 -32.09 -21.49 -20.59
N THR A 773 -31.71 -22.30 -21.59
CA THR A 773 -30.54 -22.02 -22.42
C THR A 773 -30.57 -22.77 -23.76
N ALA A 774 -29.93 -22.19 -24.77
CA ALA A 774 -29.68 -22.85 -26.05
C ALA A 774 -28.56 -23.92 -25.96
N ARG A 775 -27.72 -23.85 -24.92
CA ARG A 775 -26.62 -24.81 -24.68
C ARG A 775 -27.11 -26.26 -24.69
N LYS A 776 -26.27 -27.16 -25.21
CA LYS A 776 -26.60 -28.58 -25.39
C LYS A 776 -26.34 -29.43 -24.15
N ALA A 777 -25.37 -29.03 -23.33
CA ALA A 777 -24.99 -29.68 -22.09
C ALA A 777 -24.65 -28.64 -21.03
N LEU A 778 -24.82 -28.99 -19.76
CA LEU A 778 -24.48 -28.16 -18.61
C LEU A 778 -23.81 -29.01 -17.53
N THR A 779 -22.85 -28.40 -16.84
CA THR A 779 -22.29 -28.94 -15.60
C THR A 779 -22.92 -28.20 -14.44
N LEU A 780 -23.77 -28.85 -13.66
CA LEU A 780 -24.39 -28.26 -12.47
C LEU A 780 -23.50 -28.54 -11.27
N THR A 781 -23.23 -27.53 -10.44
CA THR A 781 -22.47 -27.70 -9.19
C THR A 781 -23.06 -26.88 -8.05
N LEU A 782 -23.04 -27.46 -6.85
CA LEU A 782 -23.30 -26.76 -5.58
C LEU A 782 -22.04 -26.82 -4.71
N THR A 783 -21.67 -25.71 -4.09
CA THR A 783 -20.53 -25.59 -3.16
C THR A 783 -20.89 -24.63 -2.02
N GLU A 784 -20.09 -24.65 -0.95
CA GLU A 784 -20.31 -23.81 0.25
C GLU A 784 -21.66 -24.08 0.92
N MET A 785 -22.06 -25.35 1.04
CA MET A 785 -23.33 -25.74 1.66
C MET A 785 -23.12 -26.90 2.62
N ASP A 786 -24.07 -27.05 3.54
CA ASP A 786 -24.08 -28.13 4.52
C ASP A 786 -24.36 -29.49 3.86
N ASN A 787 -23.91 -30.56 4.53
CA ASN A 787 -24.22 -31.93 4.12
C ASN A 787 -25.73 -32.16 4.09
N GLY A 788 -26.23 -32.69 2.96
CA GLY A 788 -27.65 -32.95 2.74
C GLY A 788 -28.44 -31.72 2.27
N ALA A 789 -27.82 -30.54 2.15
CA ALA A 789 -28.41 -29.41 1.46
C ALA A 789 -28.68 -29.76 0.00
N TRP A 790 -29.70 -29.16 -0.59
CA TRP A 790 -30.12 -29.54 -1.94
C TRP A 790 -30.78 -28.42 -2.74
N VAL A 791 -30.69 -28.52 -4.06
CA VAL A 791 -31.40 -27.66 -5.02
C VAL A 791 -31.94 -28.53 -6.16
N ILE A 792 -33.14 -28.22 -6.64
CA ILE A 792 -33.74 -28.86 -7.82
C ILE A 792 -33.68 -27.88 -9.01
N PHE A 793 -33.21 -28.37 -10.14
CA PHE A 793 -33.14 -27.63 -11.40
C PHE A 793 -34.16 -28.18 -12.40
N GLU A 794 -35.11 -27.36 -12.83
CA GLU A 794 -35.99 -27.64 -13.97
C GLU A 794 -35.27 -27.23 -15.27
N LEU A 795 -35.04 -28.20 -16.17
CA LEU A 795 -34.23 -28.04 -17.38
C LEU A 795 -35.06 -28.41 -18.63
N PRO A 796 -35.83 -27.47 -19.19
CA PRO A 796 -36.62 -27.72 -20.40
C PRO A 796 -35.73 -28.07 -21.60
N GLY A 797 -36.09 -29.13 -22.33
CA GLY A 797 -35.37 -29.63 -23.51
C GLY A 797 -34.19 -30.55 -23.19
N PHE A 798 -33.83 -30.72 -21.91
CA PHE A 798 -32.85 -31.71 -21.47
C PHE A 798 -33.53 -33.07 -21.25
N ALA A 799 -32.77 -34.16 -21.42
CA ALA A 799 -33.33 -35.52 -21.36
C ALA A 799 -32.44 -36.53 -20.62
N ALA A 800 -31.13 -36.27 -20.52
CA ALA A 800 -30.17 -37.18 -19.92
C ALA A 800 -29.33 -36.49 -18.83
N ALA A 801 -28.89 -37.28 -17.86
CA ALA A 801 -27.91 -36.91 -16.85
C ALA A 801 -26.80 -37.97 -16.81
N ALA A 802 -25.54 -37.56 -16.66
CA ALA A 802 -24.43 -38.46 -16.43
C ALA A 802 -24.05 -38.42 -14.94
N GLY A 803 -24.38 -39.52 -14.25
CA GLY A 803 -24.34 -39.62 -12.79
C GLY A 803 -25.71 -39.38 -12.15
N GLY A 804 -25.78 -39.56 -10.83
CA GLY A 804 -27.03 -39.45 -10.06
C GLY A 804 -28.01 -40.60 -10.29
N LYS A 805 -28.96 -40.76 -9.36
CA LYS A 805 -29.98 -41.80 -9.42
C LYS A 805 -31.24 -41.32 -10.15
N GLN A 806 -31.75 -42.11 -11.09
CA GLN A 806 -33.04 -41.82 -11.73
C GLN A 806 -34.20 -42.15 -10.78
N GLU A 807 -35.08 -41.18 -10.54
CA GLU A 807 -36.26 -41.33 -9.72
C GLU A 807 -37.53 -41.54 -10.58
N PRO A 808 -38.56 -42.26 -10.09
CA PRO A 808 -39.73 -42.63 -10.88
C PRO A 808 -40.77 -41.50 -11.03
N SER A 809 -40.65 -40.42 -10.25
CA SER A 809 -41.56 -39.28 -10.30
C SER A 809 -40.90 -38.02 -9.73
N LEU A 810 -41.45 -36.85 -10.05
CA LEU A 810 -41.00 -35.58 -9.45
C LEU A 810 -41.19 -35.55 -7.91
N ALA A 811 -42.22 -36.24 -7.39
CA ALA A 811 -42.40 -36.38 -5.94
C ALA A 811 -41.28 -37.23 -5.31
N ALA A 812 -40.93 -38.36 -5.93
CA ALA A 812 -39.80 -39.17 -5.50
C ALA A 812 -38.46 -38.42 -5.57
N LEU A 813 -38.28 -37.58 -6.60
CA LEU A 813 -37.12 -36.68 -6.69
C LEU A 813 -37.05 -35.69 -5.51
N ARG A 814 -38.18 -35.07 -5.16
CA ARG A 814 -38.26 -34.15 -4.01
C ARG A 814 -37.93 -34.85 -2.69
N ASP A 815 -38.28 -36.12 -2.54
CA ASP A 815 -37.99 -36.92 -1.33
C ASP A 815 -36.59 -37.54 -1.31
N ALA A 816 -35.90 -37.61 -2.46
CA ALA A 816 -34.57 -38.22 -2.57
C ALA A 816 -33.52 -37.51 -1.69
N ARG A 817 -32.62 -38.29 -1.09
CA ARG A 817 -31.54 -37.79 -0.21
C ARG A 817 -30.15 -37.89 -0.83
N GLU A 818 -30.10 -38.19 -2.12
CA GLU A 818 -28.89 -38.30 -2.91
C GLU A 818 -29.08 -37.55 -4.24
N THR A 819 -27.98 -37.17 -4.88
CA THR A 819 -28.02 -36.52 -6.18
C THR A 819 -28.75 -37.42 -7.18
N SER A 820 -29.81 -36.90 -7.79
CA SER A 820 -30.81 -37.68 -8.51
C SER A 820 -31.47 -36.87 -9.64
N TYR A 821 -32.19 -37.53 -10.54
CA TYR A 821 -32.90 -36.86 -11.63
C TYR A 821 -34.21 -37.56 -12.01
N PHE A 822 -35.13 -36.83 -12.61
CA PHE A 822 -36.39 -37.32 -13.18
C PHE A 822 -36.62 -36.66 -14.55
N SER A 823 -37.13 -37.40 -15.53
CA SER A 823 -37.45 -36.86 -16.86
C SER A 823 -38.91 -37.14 -17.21
N ASP A 824 -39.64 -36.12 -17.65
CA ASP A 824 -41.02 -36.21 -18.16
C ASP A 824 -41.27 -35.14 -19.23
N LYS A 825 -42.04 -35.49 -20.27
CA LYS A 825 -42.52 -34.56 -21.31
C LYS A 825 -41.46 -33.59 -21.87
N GLY A 826 -40.25 -34.08 -22.10
CA GLY A 826 -39.16 -33.27 -22.68
C GLY A 826 -38.52 -32.27 -21.72
N THR A 827 -38.70 -32.45 -20.41
CA THR A 827 -38.03 -31.69 -19.36
C THR A 827 -37.30 -32.66 -18.43
N LEU A 828 -36.09 -32.28 -18.02
CA LEU A 828 -35.31 -32.97 -17.00
C LEU A 828 -35.38 -32.15 -15.71
N TRP A 829 -35.67 -32.81 -14.60
CA TRP A 829 -35.52 -32.26 -13.25
C TRP A 829 -34.30 -32.90 -12.61
N ALA A 830 -33.31 -32.10 -12.25
CA ALA A 830 -32.08 -32.56 -11.62
C ALA A 830 -32.02 -32.07 -10.18
N LYS A 831 -31.90 -32.98 -9.21
CA LYS A 831 -31.67 -32.64 -7.80
C LYS A 831 -30.20 -32.87 -7.46
N LEU A 832 -29.51 -31.81 -7.08
CA LEU A 832 -28.19 -31.90 -6.48
C LEU A 832 -28.36 -31.96 -4.96
N VAL A 833 -27.77 -32.97 -4.33
CA VAL A 833 -27.70 -33.09 -2.86
C VAL A 833 -26.23 -33.11 -2.46
N VAL A 834 -25.85 -32.18 -1.58
CA VAL A 834 -24.48 -31.94 -1.14
C VAL A 834 -24.00 -33.11 -0.29
N ASP A 835 -22.86 -33.68 -0.68
CA ASP A 835 -22.12 -34.67 0.08
C ASP A 835 -20.64 -34.27 0.16
N ASN A 836 -20.32 -33.60 1.25
CA ASN A 836 -18.98 -33.12 1.56
C ASN A 836 -18.01 -34.27 1.91
N SER A 837 -18.52 -35.47 2.21
CA SER A 837 -17.71 -36.65 2.50
C SER A 837 -17.30 -37.43 1.24
N ALA A 838 -18.09 -37.34 0.17
CA ALA A 838 -17.81 -37.98 -1.11
C ALA A 838 -16.60 -37.38 -1.85
N GLY A 839 -16.13 -36.20 -1.44
CA GLY A 839 -14.93 -35.53 -1.94
C GLY A 839 -15.03 -35.17 -3.42
N LEU A 840 -15.17 -33.88 -3.73
CA LEU A 840 -14.89 -33.42 -5.09
C LEU A 840 -13.36 -33.41 -5.24
N ASN A 841 -12.78 -34.21 -6.14
CA ASN A 841 -11.34 -34.15 -6.41
C ASN A 841 -11.01 -32.79 -7.08
N VAL A 842 -10.34 -31.88 -6.36
CA VAL A 842 -9.76 -30.67 -6.97
C VAL A 842 -8.25 -30.73 -6.92
N THR A 843 -7.66 -30.49 -8.09
CA THR A 843 -6.22 -30.38 -8.29
C THR A 843 -5.74 -29.04 -7.76
N ILE A 844 -4.84 -29.07 -6.78
CA ILE A 844 -4.15 -27.89 -6.24
C ILE A 844 -3.18 -27.36 -7.30
N GLY A 845 -3.35 -26.10 -7.72
CA GLY A 845 -2.43 -25.39 -8.61
C GLY A 845 -1.15 -25.00 -7.87
N ARG A 846 -0.03 -24.91 -8.59
CA ARG A 846 1.23 -24.40 -8.03
C ARG A 846 1.09 -22.91 -7.69
N PRO A 847 1.62 -22.44 -6.54
CA PRO A 847 1.71 -21.01 -6.25
C PRO A 847 2.36 -20.23 -7.40
N GLY A 848 1.83 -19.03 -7.71
CA GLY A 848 2.42 -18.12 -8.70
C GLY A 848 1.86 -18.20 -10.14
N ALA A 849 0.93 -19.11 -10.43
CA ALA A 849 0.39 -19.28 -11.78
C ALA A 849 -1.07 -18.80 -11.93
N GLY A 850 -1.40 -17.58 -11.48
CA GLY A 850 -2.55 -16.78 -11.97
C GLY A 850 -3.95 -17.40 -12.07
N VAL A 851 -4.19 -18.60 -11.55
CA VAL A 851 -5.47 -19.31 -11.62
C VAL A 851 -5.69 -20.05 -10.31
N SER A 852 -6.76 -19.63 -9.63
CA SER A 852 -7.36 -20.22 -8.44
C SER A 852 -7.66 -21.71 -8.63
N THR A 853 -7.09 -22.57 -7.79
CA THR A 853 -7.69 -23.87 -7.46
C THR A 853 -7.41 -24.27 -6.01
N VAL A 854 -8.33 -25.05 -5.48
CA VAL A 854 -8.67 -25.15 -4.07
C VAL A 854 -7.92 -26.24 -3.30
N GLY A 855 -7.66 -26.02 -2.00
CA GLY A 855 -7.14 -27.02 -1.05
C GLY A 855 -8.09 -27.39 0.11
N THR A 856 -7.80 -28.52 0.77
CA THR A 856 -8.57 -29.13 1.88
C THR A 856 -8.09 -28.68 3.28
N GLY A 857 -7.70 -27.41 3.44
CA GLY A 857 -7.29 -26.87 4.74
C GLY A 857 -8.46 -26.65 5.71
N PRO A 858 -8.20 -26.34 7.00
CA PRO A 858 -9.25 -26.01 7.98
C PRO A 858 -10.01 -24.70 7.68
N GLY A 859 -9.57 -23.95 6.66
CA GLY A 859 -10.31 -22.86 6.01
C GLY A 859 -10.70 -23.17 4.56
N GLY A 860 -10.95 -24.45 4.26
CA GLY A 860 -11.17 -24.95 2.91
C GLY A 860 -12.26 -24.20 2.17
N ALA A 861 -11.88 -23.51 1.10
CA ALA A 861 -12.83 -22.86 0.21
C ALA A 861 -12.90 -23.65 -1.11
N PHE A 862 -13.42 -24.89 -0.96
CA PHE A 862 -14.15 -25.77 -1.93
C PHE A 862 -13.40 -26.81 -2.79
N PRO A 863 -13.37 -28.08 -2.34
CA PRO A 863 -14.33 -28.97 -3.00
C PRO A 863 -15.00 -30.00 -2.07
N ALA A 864 -16.16 -29.59 -1.57
CA ALA A 864 -17.15 -30.43 -0.94
C ALA A 864 -18.50 -29.85 -1.38
N GLY A 865 -19.40 -30.67 -1.93
CA GLY A 865 -20.50 -30.15 -2.74
C GLY A 865 -21.27 -31.24 -3.48
N ALA A 866 -22.00 -30.83 -4.52
CA ALA A 866 -22.69 -31.74 -5.43
C ALA A 866 -22.35 -31.38 -6.88
N ARG A 867 -22.29 -32.38 -7.77
CA ARG A 867 -22.07 -32.18 -9.21
C ARG A 867 -22.95 -33.11 -10.03
N LEU A 868 -23.51 -32.60 -11.12
CA LEU A 868 -24.23 -33.41 -12.10
C LEU A 868 -24.03 -32.84 -13.51
N GLU A 869 -23.70 -33.70 -14.48
CA GLU A 869 -23.67 -33.34 -15.89
C GLU A 869 -25.03 -33.65 -16.52
N VAL A 870 -25.59 -32.73 -17.30
CA VAL A 870 -26.89 -32.89 -17.96
C VAL A 870 -26.82 -32.53 -19.44
N SER A 871 -27.58 -33.22 -20.30
CA SER A 871 -27.60 -32.97 -21.76
C SER A 871 -28.98 -33.10 -22.40
N LYS A 872 -29.14 -32.45 -23.56
CA LYS A 872 -30.31 -32.57 -24.45
C LYS A 872 -30.28 -33.89 -25.23
N ALA A 873 -31.45 -34.40 -25.64
CA ALA A 873 -31.57 -35.68 -26.33
C ALA A 873 -30.77 -35.72 -27.66
N GLY A 874 -29.97 -36.78 -27.87
CA GLY A 874 -29.29 -37.09 -29.14
C GLY A 874 -27.79 -36.80 -29.23
N ASP A 875 -27.14 -36.31 -28.17
CA ASP A 875 -25.68 -36.13 -28.08
C ASP A 875 -25.13 -36.94 -26.89
N GLU A 876 -24.78 -38.22 -27.10
CA GLU A 876 -24.10 -39.09 -26.12
C GLU A 876 -22.60 -38.79 -25.95
N THR A 877 -22.09 -37.73 -26.59
CA THR A 877 -20.71 -37.26 -26.40
C THR A 877 -20.68 -36.27 -25.24
N GLY A 878 -20.59 -36.79 -24.02
CA GLY A 878 -20.26 -35.96 -22.85
C GLY A 878 -18.96 -35.15 -23.08
N PRO A 879 -18.73 -34.05 -22.34
CA PRO A 879 -17.46 -33.33 -22.42
C PRO A 879 -16.35 -34.23 -21.86
N VAL A 880 -15.69 -35.01 -22.72
CA VAL A 880 -14.43 -35.67 -22.39
C VAL A 880 -13.36 -34.58 -22.31
N ALA A 881 -13.18 -34.00 -21.13
CA ALA A 881 -11.92 -33.34 -20.81
C ALA A 881 -10.83 -34.43 -20.81
N LYS A 882 -9.95 -34.38 -21.80
CA LYS A 882 -8.69 -35.13 -21.77
C LYS A 882 -7.90 -34.68 -20.53
N VAL A 883 -7.97 -35.45 -19.45
CA VAL A 883 -6.95 -35.42 -18.40
C VAL A 883 -5.73 -36.14 -19.00
N ALA A 884 -4.79 -35.36 -19.53
CA ALA A 884 -3.43 -35.86 -19.67
C ALA A 884 -2.82 -35.85 -18.26
N ALA A 885 -2.43 -37.04 -17.78
CA ALA A 885 -1.52 -37.13 -16.65
C ALA A 885 -0.18 -36.49 -17.05
N ASN A 886 0.14 -35.37 -16.41
CA ASN A 886 1.48 -34.91 -16.02
C ASN A 886 1.38 -33.64 -15.17
#